data_AF-A0A804JSQ7-F1
#
_entry.id   AF-A0A804JSQ7-F1
#
_cell.length_a   1.000
_cell.length_b   1.000
_cell.length_c   1.000
_cell.angle_alpha   90.00
_cell.angle_beta   90.00
_cell.angle_gamma   90.00
#
_symmetry.space_group_name_H-M   'P 1'
#
loop_
_entity.id
_entity.type
_entity.pdbx_description
1 polymer ?
#
loop_
_entity_poly.entity_id
_entity_poly.type
_entity_poly.pdbx_seq_one_letter_code
_entity_poly.pdbx_strand_id
1 'polypeptide(L)'
;MAIDDHDGNCLQEDEALSEDRINGGNGAEALTRVELDVAYSSEKLLNLEMLLMQVADRAHDIESVNMGYEDISDESVMKAFESDILSGILDMEVNELQSFMSLLQIEIMEARQNFCQGEHMEDCTATVEEKLHDAEESVKKLQDSVADIREQSSKFGRTLALFHNETRSDENEELENDHLTSIKKPQTVDQQRHVLQMLEKSLARELDLEKKLSEYRSNEEDLKIKLHYTERELYCMEELMEICLERAFEAENSAELLQGIARELAGKLQLVQLNLNSSLHREHEMRFNLEENMMQLPAEEAARERLTSSHAELNDMLSSKEKGLKASVMEAEEKGILTSAEILSLREKVIALEEQLRESNVQLQLAKTSAETSQQQQSTLQSDLYQMENVMEGLKANVLRAESKAESAEAKYTESRKSNIALNEEIVFLRNSEPEKRSLLERRYKESNTQLEHAKASAEALEEQQNVLYAAITDMQSMIEDLKAKVSKAESRAENAESKCTLLTETNLELNEELGCLRGRLEYLETSLHQTEGAKIATAKDIGIRTKIISDLVMKLALERERLQFQISALTKKNKVLLEKCKRKGDAHIPKSYKGPQNGTELGFPKSSIDALTESSATDFQVEKLAADVPASDKSTEMTASTEESSGAGPKMETWAVPTYWPPGFPISHHHLHLCSALISGSVSEPELPIILDKGDWQTAEILSLSVRFFRSSFHLPPLA
;
A
#
# COMPACT_ATOMS: atom_id res chain seq x y z
N MET A 1 40.31 -23.64 -47.01
CA MET A 1 41.02 -23.60 -45.72
C MET A 1 39.93 -23.77 -44.68
N ALA A 2 40.00 -24.87 -43.91
CA ALA A 2 39.01 -25.49 -42.99
C ALA A 2 38.14 -24.51 -42.17
N ILE A 3 36.83 -24.65 -41.89
CA ILE A 3 35.92 -25.72 -41.38
C ILE A 3 36.32 -26.31 -40.01
N ASP A 4 35.33 -26.30 -39.10
CA ASP A 4 35.09 -27.06 -37.84
C ASP A 4 35.08 -26.15 -36.59
N ASP A 5 34.34 -26.43 -35.52
CA ASP A 5 32.96 -26.91 -35.25
C ASP A 5 32.84 -26.91 -33.70
N HIS A 6 31.59 -26.79 -33.21
CA HIS A 6 31.01 -27.14 -31.89
C HIS A 6 31.83 -27.46 -30.62
N ASP A 7 31.41 -26.87 -29.49
CA ASP A 7 30.75 -27.50 -28.30
C ASP A 7 30.65 -26.45 -27.16
N GLY A 8 29.65 -26.36 -26.27
CA GLY A 8 28.68 -27.33 -25.78
C GLY A 8 28.94 -27.69 -24.30
N ASN A 9 27.99 -27.39 -23.41
CA ASN A 9 27.87 -27.74 -21.96
C ASN A 9 28.71 -26.97 -20.92
N CYS A 10 28.17 -26.39 -19.83
CA CYS A 10 27.16 -26.81 -18.83
C CYS A 10 27.72 -27.75 -17.73
N LEU A 11 27.98 -27.19 -16.54
CA LEU A 11 28.04 -27.81 -15.20
C LEU A 11 27.66 -26.68 -14.22
N GLN A 12 26.42 -26.59 -13.74
CA GLN A 12 25.75 -27.40 -12.71
C GLN A 12 26.20 -27.05 -11.28
N GLU A 13 25.17 -26.76 -10.49
CA GLU A 13 25.08 -26.43 -9.07
C GLU A 13 25.93 -27.34 -8.18
N ASP A 14 26.48 -26.75 -7.10
CA ASP A 14 26.44 -27.38 -5.77
C ASP A 14 26.26 -26.29 -4.71
N GLU A 15 25.08 -26.34 -4.12
CA GLU A 15 24.63 -25.65 -2.92
C GLU A 15 25.13 -26.45 -1.71
N ALA A 16 25.98 -25.85 -0.86
CA ALA A 16 26.25 -26.36 0.49
C ALA A 16 26.84 -25.27 1.41
N LEU A 17 25.93 -24.57 2.09
CA LEU A 17 25.98 -24.15 3.50
C LEU A 17 27.34 -24.21 4.22
N SER A 18 27.84 -23.04 4.64
CA SER A 18 28.42 -22.90 5.98
C SER A 18 27.96 -21.57 6.59
N GLU A 19 26.76 -21.66 7.13
CA GLU A 19 26.24 -20.84 8.21
C GLU A 19 27.25 -20.85 9.36
N ASP A 20 28.04 -19.79 9.50
CA ASP A 20 28.70 -19.43 10.76
C ASP A 20 28.84 -17.90 10.84
N ARG A 21 27.68 -17.24 10.79
CA ARG A 21 27.48 -16.06 11.64
C ARG A 21 27.31 -16.60 13.03
N ILE A 22 28.22 -16.25 13.92
CA ILE A 22 27.96 -15.73 15.27
C ILE A 22 29.34 -15.34 15.82
N ASN A 23 29.42 -14.14 16.37
CA ASN A 23 30.50 -13.64 17.24
C ASN A 23 31.50 -12.59 16.71
N GLY A 24 31.19 -11.85 15.65
CA GLY A 24 31.94 -10.63 15.25
C GLY A 24 31.17 -9.31 15.31
N GLY A 25 29.88 -9.33 15.65
CA GLY A 25 28.94 -8.21 15.39
C GLY A 25 28.76 -7.18 16.50
N ASN A 26 29.20 -7.44 17.73
CA ASN A 26 28.67 -6.70 18.88
C ASN A 26 29.29 -5.29 19.05
N GLY A 27 30.51 -5.07 18.57
CA GLY A 27 31.20 -3.79 18.72
C GLY A 27 30.78 -2.76 17.68
N ALA A 28 30.91 -3.08 16.39
CA ALA A 28 30.66 -2.12 15.31
C ALA A 28 29.22 -1.60 15.33
N GLU A 29 28.26 -2.46 15.67
CA GLU A 29 26.86 -2.11 15.88
C GLU A 29 26.68 -1.12 17.05
N ALA A 30 27.34 -1.38 18.19
CA ALA A 30 27.32 -0.48 19.35
C ALA A 30 27.94 0.89 19.03
N LEU A 31 29.01 0.93 18.24
CA LEU A 31 29.62 2.19 17.79
C LEU A 31 28.68 2.99 16.89
N THR A 32 28.06 2.35 15.88
CA THR A 32 27.10 3.04 15.01
C THR A 32 25.90 3.57 15.77
N ARG A 33 25.47 2.86 16.82
CA ARG A 33 24.38 3.27 17.70
C ARG A 33 24.75 4.51 18.51
N VAL A 34 25.94 4.52 19.10
CA VAL A 34 26.51 5.68 19.79
C VAL A 34 26.60 6.90 18.86
N GLU A 35 27.12 6.73 17.63
CA GLU A 35 27.23 7.82 16.65
C GLU A 35 25.84 8.42 16.29
N LEU A 36 24.82 7.57 16.12
CA LEU A 36 23.44 8.01 15.85
C LEU A 36 22.82 8.73 17.05
N ASP A 37 23.03 8.22 18.26
CA ASP A 37 22.48 8.83 19.48
C ASP A 37 23.15 10.18 19.79
N VAL A 38 24.44 10.35 19.49
CA VAL A 38 25.13 11.66 19.54
C VAL A 38 24.56 12.64 18.50
N ALA A 39 24.28 12.17 17.28
CA ALA A 39 23.68 13.01 16.24
C ALA A 39 22.26 13.45 16.62
N TYR A 40 21.42 12.52 17.09
CA TYR A 40 20.08 12.80 17.61
C TYR A 40 20.12 13.83 18.74
N SER A 41 21.05 13.67 19.66
CA SER A 41 21.25 14.58 20.79
C SER A 41 21.62 15.99 20.36
N SER A 42 22.43 16.11 19.31
CA SER A 42 22.84 17.39 18.74
C SER A 42 21.65 18.09 18.07
N GLU A 43 20.81 17.35 17.34
CA GLU A 43 19.60 17.89 16.73
C GLU A 43 18.56 18.30 17.79
N LYS A 44 18.35 17.46 18.81
CA LYS A 44 17.46 17.76 19.93
C LYS A 44 17.93 19.01 20.68
N LEU A 45 19.24 19.15 20.91
CA LEU A 45 19.82 20.35 21.52
C LEU A 45 19.52 21.61 20.70
N LEU A 46 19.72 21.57 19.39
CA LEU A 46 19.44 22.71 18.50
C LEU A 46 17.95 23.10 18.54
N ASN A 47 17.04 22.12 18.61
CA ASN A 47 15.62 22.38 18.79
C ASN A 47 15.31 23.03 20.15
N LEU A 48 16.02 22.63 21.22
CA LEU A 48 15.88 23.25 22.54
C LEU A 48 16.48 24.66 22.60
N GLU A 49 17.56 24.94 21.88
CA GLU A 49 18.09 26.31 21.74
C GLU A 49 17.08 27.23 21.03
N MET A 50 16.38 26.72 20.02
CA MET A 50 15.30 27.45 19.35
C MET A 50 14.10 27.69 20.29
N LEU A 51 13.72 26.70 21.10
CA LEU A 51 12.67 26.86 22.11
C LEU A 51 13.08 27.85 23.21
N LEU A 52 14.33 27.80 23.67
CA LEU A 52 14.90 28.76 24.63
C LEU A 52 14.81 30.19 24.08
N MET A 53 15.09 30.38 22.79
CA MET A 53 14.97 31.68 22.13
C MET A 53 13.51 32.19 22.17
N GLN A 54 12.54 31.34 21.88
CA GLN A 54 11.12 31.69 21.95
C GLN A 54 10.65 32.00 23.38
N VAL A 55 11.12 31.23 24.37
CA VAL A 55 10.84 31.49 25.79
C VAL A 55 11.46 32.82 26.23
N ALA A 56 12.69 33.12 25.78
CA ALA A 56 13.37 34.36 26.08
C ALA A 56 12.65 35.58 25.48
N ASP A 57 12.20 35.50 24.23
CA ASP A 57 11.45 36.56 23.56
C ASP A 57 10.14 36.86 24.30
N ARG A 58 9.40 35.81 24.68
CA ARG A 58 8.12 35.94 25.41
C ARG A 58 8.30 36.41 26.86
N ALA A 59 9.36 35.97 27.53
CA ALA A 59 9.70 36.46 28.87
C ALA A 59 10.05 37.96 28.85
N HIS A 60 10.72 38.42 27.79
CA HIS A 60 11.03 39.85 27.61
C HIS A 60 9.76 40.68 27.35
N ASP A 61 8.80 40.15 26.59
CA ASP A 61 7.50 40.80 26.37
C ASP A 61 6.75 41.03 27.70
N ILE A 62 6.82 40.08 28.63
CA ILE A 62 6.18 40.17 29.96
C ILE A 62 6.94 41.14 30.88
N GLU A 63 8.27 41.12 30.88
CA GLU A 63 9.09 42.04 31.67
C GLU A 63 8.95 43.51 31.21
N SER A 64 8.56 43.72 29.95
CA SER A 64 8.28 45.05 29.38
C SER A 64 6.92 45.65 29.80
N VAL A 65 6.01 44.83 30.33
CA VAL A 65 4.71 45.28 30.89
C VAL A 65 4.93 45.80 32.30
N ASN A 66 5.33 47.07 32.40
CA ASN A 66 5.49 47.79 33.66
C ASN A 66 4.14 47.86 34.40
N MET A 67 3.98 47.06 35.46
CA MET A 67 2.78 46.99 36.32
C MET A 67 2.60 48.30 37.12
N GLY A 68 2.02 49.30 36.46
CA GLY A 68 1.24 50.32 37.15
C GLY A 68 -0.06 49.68 37.61
N TYR A 69 -0.46 49.93 38.86
CA TYR A 69 -1.56 49.31 39.61
C TYR A 69 -2.99 49.46 39.02
N GLU A 70 -3.17 49.56 37.71
CA GLU A 70 -4.48 49.67 37.06
C GLU A 70 -4.64 48.61 35.96
N ASP A 71 -5.54 47.66 36.25
CA ASP A 71 -6.12 46.61 35.40
C ASP A 71 -5.15 45.67 34.67
N ILE A 72 -4.90 44.51 35.29
CA ILE A 72 -4.36 43.32 34.60
C ILE A 72 -5.37 42.93 33.51
N SER A 73 -4.97 43.04 32.25
CA SER A 73 -5.81 42.63 31.11
C SER A 73 -5.84 41.11 31.00
N ASP A 74 -6.98 40.55 30.61
CA ASP A 74 -7.11 39.12 30.30
C ASP A 74 -6.05 38.64 29.28
N GLU A 75 -5.63 39.54 28.37
CA GLU A 75 -4.57 39.30 27.40
C GLU A 75 -3.18 39.15 28.05
N SER A 76 -2.86 39.92 29.09
CA SER A 76 -1.58 39.80 29.81
C SER A 76 -1.54 38.54 30.67
N VAL A 77 -2.68 38.15 31.24
CA VAL A 77 -2.82 36.87 31.97
C VAL A 77 -2.61 35.70 31.02
N MET A 78 -3.23 35.72 29.83
CA MET A 78 -3.06 34.66 28.84
C MET A 78 -1.61 34.54 28.35
N LYS A 79 -0.93 35.67 28.09
CA LYS A 79 0.50 35.67 27.72
C LYS A 79 1.41 35.15 28.82
N ALA A 80 1.12 35.46 30.09
CA ALA A 80 1.86 34.92 31.23
C ALA A 80 1.69 33.40 31.35
N PHE A 81 0.48 32.88 31.17
CA PHE A 81 0.23 31.43 31.13
C PHE A 81 0.95 30.74 29.97
N GLU A 82 0.96 31.35 28.78
CA GLU A 82 1.66 30.78 27.63
C GLU A 82 3.18 30.74 27.86
N SER A 83 3.75 31.78 28.47
CA SER A 83 5.16 31.79 28.85
C SER A 83 5.49 30.76 29.93
N ASP A 84 4.59 30.53 30.90
CA ASP A 84 4.77 29.52 31.94
C ASP A 84 4.74 28.10 31.37
N ILE A 85 3.80 27.81 30.47
CA ILE A 85 3.72 26.53 29.75
C ILE A 85 4.98 26.29 28.93
N LEU A 86 5.44 27.28 28.16
CA LEU A 86 6.62 27.14 27.31
C LEU A 86 7.91 26.98 28.12
N SER A 87 8.05 27.69 29.25
CA SER A 87 9.17 27.50 30.18
C SER A 87 9.13 26.12 30.83
N GLY A 88 7.94 25.62 31.19
CA GLY A 88 7.76 24.28 31.76
C GLY A 88 8.09 23.16 30.76
N ILE A 89 7.69 23.32 29.50
CA ILE A 89 8.07 22.40 28.41
C ILE A 89 9.58 22.40 28.20
N LEU A 90 10.20 23.59 28.15
CA LEU A 90 11.64 23.72 28.00
C LEU A 90 12.40 23.03 29.14
N ASP A 91 12.01 23.27 30.40
CA ASP A 91 12.65 22.64 31.56
C ASP A 91 12.51 21.12 31.54
N MET A 92 11.33 20.61 31.20
CA MET A 92 11.08 19.16 31.09
C MET A 92 11.98 18.51 30.03
N GLU A 93 12.04 19.10 28.85
CA GLU A 93 12.81 18.57 27.72
C GLU A 93 14.33 18.68 27.94
N VAL A 94 14.81 19.76 28.56
CA VAL A 94 16.21 19.91 28.96
C VAL A 94 16.60 18.84 29.99
N ASN A 95 15.70 18.52 30.93
CA ASN A 95 15.93 17.47 31.91
C ASN A 95 15.95 16.07 31.27
N GLU A 96 15.07 15.82 30.31
CA GLU A 96 15.05 14.57 29.55
C GLU A 96 16.33 14.40 28.74
N LEU A 97 16.77 15.43 28.00
CA LEU A 97 17.99 15.39 27.22
C LEU A 97 19.23 15.19 28.11
N GLN A 98 19.28 15.80 29.29
CA GLN A 98 20.36 15.58 30.26
C GLN A 98 20.39 14.14 30.79
N SER A 99 19.22 13.55 31.06
CA SER A 99 19.10 12.14 31.45
C SER A 99 19.58 11.22 30.32
N PHE A 100 19.18 11.52 29.07
CA PHE A 100 19.62 10.80 27.88
C PHE A 100 21.14 10.89 27.68
N MET A 101 21.76 12.07 27.84
CA MET A 101 23.23 12.22 27.78
C MET A 101 23.94 11.34 28.81
N SER A 102 23.36 11.22 30.01
CA SER A 102 23.93 10.39 31.08
C SER A 102 23.89 8.90 30.73
N LEU A 103 22.80 8.46 30.08
CA LEU A 103 22.67 7.09 29.57
C LEU A 103 23.62 6.82 28.40
N LEU A 104 23.72 7.76 27.47
CA LEU A 104 24.62 7.66 26.31
C LEU A 104 26.08 7.57 26.75
N GLN A 105 26.47 8.28 27.81
CA GLN A 105 27.81 8.18 28.38
C GLN A 105 28.10 6.78 28.97
N ILE A 106 27.10 6.14 29.58
CA ILE A 106 27.20 4.74 30.04
C ILE A 106 27.33 3.80 28.85
N GLU A 107 26.54 4.01 27.79
CA GLU A 107 26.58 3.19 26.57
C GLU A 107 27.92 3.30 25.83
N ILE A 108 28.53 4.49 25.79
CA ILE A 108 29.88 4.70 25.28
C ILE A 108 30.91 3.90 26.11
N MET A 109 30.78 3.92 27.44
CA MET A 109 31.66 3.14 28.33
C MET A 109 31.49 1.62 28.12
N GLU A 110 30.25 1.15 27.97
CA GLU A 110 29.95 -0.26 27.71
C GLU A 110 30.45 -0.70 26.33
N ALA A 111 30.25 0.13 25.29
CA ALA A 111 30.81 -0.11 23.96
C ALA A 111 32.34 -0.23 24.02
N ARG A 112 33.01 0.72 24.68
CA ARG A 112 34.48 0.70 24.90
C ARG A 112 34.94 -0.57 25.64
N GLN A 113 34.19 -1.01 26.65
CA GLN A 113 34.49 -2.24 27.40
C GLN A 113 34.30 -3.50 26.54
N ASN A 114 33.27 -3.53 25.70
CA ASN A 114 32.99 -4.64 24.79
C ASN A 114 34.05 -4.74 23.68
N PHE A 115 34.60 -3.62 23.23
CA PHE A 115 35.68 -3.59 22.25
C PHE A 115 37.05 -3.99 22.82
N CYS A 116 37.35 -3.67 24.09
CA CYS A 116 38.61 -4.06 24.74
C CYS A 116 38.78 -5.60 24.95
N GLN A 117 37.73 -6.41 24.76
CA GLN A 117 37.75 -7.86 25.04
C GLN A 117 38.05 -8.75 23.81
N GLY A 118 38.20 -8.16 22.61
CA GLY A 118 38.47 -8.91 21.37
C GLY A 118 39.97 -9.11 21.09
N GLU A 119 40.47 -10.35 21.15
CA GLU A 119 41.90 -10.69 21.01
C GLU A 119 42.48 -10.65 19.58
N HIS A 120 41.75 -10.18 18.57
CA HIS A 120 42.21 -10.22 17.18
C HIS A 120 41.76 -9.01 16.36
N MET A 121 42.56 -7.93 16.32
CA MET A 121 42.73 -6.97 15.20
C MET A 121 43.26 -5.61 15.69
N GLU A 122 44.57 -5.43 15.74
CA GLU A 122 45.25 -4.24 16.31
C GLU A 122 44.97 -2.92 15.54
N ASP A 123 44.71 -2.99 14.22
CA ASP A 123 44.43 -1.81 13.38
C ASP A 123 42.95 -1.36 13.41
N CYS A 124 41.99 -2.29 13.54
CA CYS A 124 40.57 -1.95 13.69
C CYS A 124 40.24 -1.42 15.09
N THR A 125 41.00 -1.81 16.11
CA THR A 125 40.78 -1.35 17.49
C THR A 125 41.12 0.12 17.69
N ALA A 126 42.16 0.63 17.02
CA ALA A 126 42.57 2.03 17.17
C ALA A 126 41.56 3.01 16.58
N THR A 127 41.00 2.68 15.41
CA THR A 127 40.03 3.55 14.71
C THR A 127 38.67 3.60 15.41
N VAL A 128 38.23 2.48 15.99
CA VAL A 128 37.01 2.42 16.81
C VAL A 128 37.19 3.20 18.12
N GLU A 129 38.33 3.05 18.78
CA GLU A 129 38.62 3.75 20.04
C GLU A 129 38.69 5.27 19.85
N GLU A 130 39.30 5.73 18.74
CA GLU A 130 39.30 7.14 18.34
C GLU A 130 37.87 7.67 18.19
N LYS A 131 37.00 6.95 17.49
CA LYS A 131 35.60 7.34 17.30
C LYS A 131 34.78 7.33 18.58
N LEU A 132 34.99 6.35 19.47
CA LEU A 132 34.34 6.32 20.79
C LEU A 132 34.83 7.48 21.66
N HIS A 133 36.10 7.87 21.53
CA HIS A 133 36.64 9.06 22.20
C HIS A 133 36.03 10.36 21.66
N ASP A 134 35.91 10.49 20.33
CA ASP A 134 35.25 11.63 19.69
C ASP A 134 33.76 11.75 20.10
N ALA A 135 33.06 10.61 20.20
CA ALA A 135 31.70 10.55 20.70
C ALA A 135 31.61 10.99 22.17
N GLU A 136 32.53 10.53 23.03
CA GLU A 136 32.60 10.94 24.44
C GLU A 136 32.85 12.45 24.58
N GLU A 137 33.76 13.02 23.78
CA GLU A 137 34.02 14.46 23.76
C GLU A 137 32.79 15.25 23.26
N SER A 138 32.09 14.71 22.27
CA SER A 138 30.86 15.30 21.74
C SER A 138 29.74 15.30 22.77
N VAL A 139 29.50 14.18 23.48
CA VAL A 139 28.52 14.11 24.58
C VAL A 139 28.86 15.11 25.67
N LYS A 140 30.14 15.27 26.00
CA LYS A 140 30.57 16.24 27.01
C LYS A 140 30.26 17.68 26.58
N LYS A 141 30.54 18.04 25.32
CA LYS A 141 30.17 19.36 24.77
C LYS A 141 28.67 19.59 24.81
N LEU A 142 27.88 18.57 24.46
CA LEU A 142 26.42 18.63 24.53
C LEU A 142 25.94 18.81 25.98
N GLN A 143 26.52 18.10 26.94
CA GLN A 143 26.19 18.25 28.37
C GLN A 143 26.47 19.68 28.88
N ASP A 144 27.59 20.28 28.46
CA ASP A 144 27.93 21.65 28.81
C ASP A 144 26.89 22.63 28.23
N SER A 145 26.51 22.49 26.95
CA SER A 145 25.47 23.31 26.33
C SER A 145 24.08 23.13 26.96
N VAL A 146 23.71 21.90 27.35
CA VAL A 146 22.45 21.63 28.08
C VAL A 146 22.46 22.31 29.46
N ALA A 147 23.61 22.31 30.14
CA ALA A 147 23.76 23.02 31.40
C ALA A 147 23.61 24.54 31.23
N ASP A 148 24.14 25.10 30.14
CA ASP A 148 23.96 26.52 29.80
C ASP A 148 22.49 26.86 29.54
N ILE A 149 21.77 26.04 28.76
CA ILE A 149 20.32 26.21 28.52
C ILE A 149 19.54 26.16 29.84
N ARG A 150 19.86 25.21 30.71
CA ARG A 150 19.24 25.10 32.05
C ARG A 150 19.51 26.34 32.90
N GLU A 151 20.73 26.85 32.89
CA GLU A 151 21.07 28.07 33.63
C GLU A 151 20.24 29.25 33.12
N GLN A 152 20.12 29.42 31.80
CA GLN A 152 19.28 30.47 31.21
C GLN A 152 17.79 30.27 31.54
N SER A 153 17.28 29.04 31.45
CA SER A 153 15.89 28.71 31.78
C SER A 153 15.54 29.09 33.23
N SER A 154 16.46 28.81 34.17
CA SER A 154 16.29 29.17 35.58
C SER A 154 16.18 30.68 35.86
N LYS A 155 16.54 31.53 34.89
CA LYS A 155 16.37 32.99 34.99
C LYS A 155 14.93 33.38 34.68
N PHE A 156 14.25 32.70 33.77
CA PHE A 156 12.84 32.97 33.42
C PHE A 156 11.88 32.51 34.53
N GLY A 157 12.10 31.34 35.12
CA GLY A 157 11.30 30.85 36.26
C GLY A 157 11.35 31.77 37.50
N ARG A 158 12.46 32.50 37.70
CA ARG A 158 12.58 33.50 38.78
C ARG A 158 11.81 34.79 38.50
N THR A 159 11.66 35.18 37.22
CA THR A 159 10.93 36.38 36.80
C THR A 159 9.41 36.18 36.88
N LEU A 160 8.91 34.96 36.64
CA LEU A 160 7.47 34.63 36.73
C LEU A 160 6.98 34.36 38.16
N ALA A 161 7.85 33.88 39.06
CA ALA A 161 7.52 33.68 40.48
C ALA A 161 7.13 34.98 41.23
N LEU A 162 7.48 36.14 40.68
CA LEU A 162 7.05 37.45 41.19
C LEU A 162 5.52 37.67 41.03
N PHE A 163 4.87 37.05 40.04
CA PHE A 163 3.41 37.15 39.85
C PHE A 163 2.60 36.30 40.84
N HIS A 164 3.21 35.27 41.44
CA HIS A 164 2.47 34.29 42.24
C HIS A 164 2.55 34.51 43.76
N ASN A 165 3.47 35.34 44.25
CA ASN A 165 3.73 35.48 45.69
C ASN A 165 3.05 36.67 46.39
N GLU A 166 2.22 37.44 45.69
CA GLU A 166 1.64 38.67 46.25
C GLU A 166 0.17 38.53 46.69
N THR A 167 -0.30 37.30 46.91
CA THR A 167 -1.70 37.03 47.33
C THR A 167 -1.85 36.39 48.71
N ARG A 168 -0.80 36.31 49.53
CA ARG A 168 -0.95 35.82 50.91
C ARG A 168 0.06 36.40 51.89
N SER A 169 -0.26 37.55 52.46
CA SER A 169 0.11 37.91 53.83
C SER A 169 -0.68 39.14 54.26
N ASP A 170 -1.79 38.92 54.95
CA ASP A 170 -2.41 39.95 55.78
C ASP A 170 -1.86 39.86 57.21
N GLU A 171 -1.73 41.04 57.81
CA GLU A 171 -1.47 41.40 59.22
C GLU A 171 -0.01 41.68 59.68
N ASN A 172 0.27 42.99 59.72
CA ASN A 172 0.91 43.79 60.77
C ASN A 172 2.27 43.35 61.36
N GLU A 173 3.30 44.18 61.16
CA GLU A 173 3.92 44.97 62.25
C GLU A 173 4.82 46.08 61.70
N GLU A 174 4.85 47.17 62.47
CA GLU A 174 5.39 48.51 62.20
C GLU A 174 6.88 48.55 61.82
N LEU A 175 7.27 49.52 60.99
CA LEU A 175 8.34 50.46 61.38
C LEU A 175 8.35 51.73 60.53
N GLU A 176 8.66 52.80 61.25
CA GLU A 176 8.55 54.21 60.93
C GLU A 176 9.30 54.69 59.68
N ASN A 177 8.82 55.82 59.17
CA ASN A 177 9.56 56.80 58.35
C ASN A 177 11.05 56.91 58.72
N ASP A 178 11.96 56.88 57.74
CA ASP A 178 12.64 58.13 57.36
C ASP A 178 13.45 58.01 56.05
N HIS A 179 13.43 59.11 55.30
CA HIS A 179 14.41 59.55 54.30
C HIS A 179 14.64 58.71 53.02
N LEU A 180 14.08 59.18 51.89
CA LEU A 180 14.88 59.91 50.89
C LEU A 180 13.97 60.48 49.79
N THR A 181 13.85 61.79 49.77
CA THR A 181 13.66 62.52 48.52
C THR A 181 14.90 62.29 47.64
N SER A 182 14.75 61.55 46.53
CA SER A 182 15.75 61.60 45.47
C SER A 182 15.17 61.36 44.08
N ILE A 183 15.09 62.47 43.35
CA ILE A 183 15.55 62.57 41.96
C ILE A 183 14.59 61.98 40.91
N LYS A 184 13.64 62.82 40.50
CA LYS A 184 13.34 62.97 39.06
C LYS A 184 14.63 63.46 38.39
N LYS A 185 15.42 62.56 37.83
CA LYS A 185 16.51 62.89 36.89
C LYS A 185 15.88 63.04 35.51
N PRO A 186 16.27 64.03 34.70
CA PRO A 186 15.91 64.02 33.29
C PRO A 186 16.54 62.76 32.67
N GLN A 187 15.71 61.92 32.06
CA GLN A 187 16.18 60.86 31.18
C GLN A 187 17.11 61.55 30.16
N THR A 188 18.39 61.19 30.17
CA THR A 188 19.38 61.84 29.30
C THR A 188 18.93 61.70 27.85
N VAL A 189 19.07 62.76 27.03
CA VAL A 189 18.69 62.77 25.60
C VAL A 189 19.25 61.54 24.85
N ASP A 190 20.37 61.01 25.30
CA ASP A 190 21.01 59.81 24.75
C ASP A 190 20.24 58.50 25.02
N GLN A 191 19.56 58.36 26.16
CA GLN A 191 18.69 57.22 26.45
C GLN A 191 17.43 57.25 25.59
N GLN A 192 16.80 58.42 25.43
CA GLN A 192 15.66 58.57 24.51
C GLN A 192 16.06 58.32 23.05
N ARG A 193 17.26 58.75 22.64
CA ARG A 193 17.81 58.47 21.31
C ARG A 193 18.04 56.97 21.10
N HIS A 194 18.54 56.27 22.11
CA HIS A 194 18.75 54.83 22.04
C HIS A 194 17.44 54.05 21.90
N VAL A 195 16.40 54.42 22.67
CA VAL A 195 15.06 53.81 22.56
C VAL A 195 14.46 54.07 21.18
N LEU A 196 14.53 55.29 20.66
CA LEU A 196 14.04 55.60 19.30
C LEU A 196 14.78 54.79 18.23
N GLN A 197 16.10 54.62 18.36
CA GLN A 197 16.89 53.83 17.42
C GLN A 197 16.58 52.32 17.50
N MET A 198 16.25 51.81 18.70
CA MET A 198 15.77 50.44 18.88
C MET A 198 14.40 50.24 18.22
N LEU A 199 13.48 51.19 18.39
CA LEU A 199 12.16 51.17 17.75
C LEU A 199 12.27 51.29 16.23
N GLU A 200 13.17 52.12 15.71
CA GLU A 200 13.43 52.24 14.27
C GLU A 200 13.98 50.92 13.69
N LYS A 201 14.89 50.24 14.40
CA LYS A 201 15.36 48.90 14.02
C LYS A 201 14.27 47.84 14.13
N SER A 202 13.38 47.95 15.10
CA SER A 202 12.24 47.03 15.26
C SER A 202 11.26 47.19 14.10
N LEU A 203 10.89 48.43 13.78
CA LEU A 203 10.02 48.76 12.65
C LEU A 203 10.63 48.32 11.32
N ALA A 204 11.95 48.48 11.13
CA ALA A 204 12.63 47.99 9.93
C ALA A 204 12.57 46.46 9.79
N ARG A 205 12.70 45.71 10.90
CA ARG A 205 12.54 44.25 10.90
C ARG A 205 11.10 43.82 10.66
N GLU A 206 10.13 44.53 11.23
CA GLU A 206 8.70 44.28 11.01
C GLU A 206 8.30 44.51 9.55
N LEU A 207 8.77 45.59 8.93
CA LEU A 207 8.54 45.85 7.50
C LEU A 207 9.21 44.80 6.59
N ASP A 208 10.38 44.27 6.96
CA ASP A 208 11.04 43.17 6.23
C ASP A 208 10.24 41.86 6.35
N LEU A 209 9.69 41.57 7.53
CA LEU A 209 8.81 40.42 7.74
C LEU A 209 7.50 40.55 6.97
N GLU A 210 6.84 41.71 7.00
CA GLU A 210 5.63 41.97 6.20
C GLU A 210 5.91 41.77 4.71
N LYS A 211 7.07 42.25 4.24
CA LYS A 211 7.50 42.03 2.85
C LYS A 211 7.66 40.55 2.55
N LYS A 212 8.37 39.78 3.39
CA LYS A 212 8.50 38.32 3.22
C LYS A 212 7.15 37.62 3.23
N LEU A 213 6.23 37.98 4.12
CA LEU A 213 4.87 37.44 4.16
C LEU A 213 4.09 37.77 2.89
N SER A 214 4.28 38.96 2.31
CA SER A 214 3.68 39.30 1.02
C SER A 214 4.27 38.48 -0.14
N GLU A 215 5.58 38.19 -0.12
CA GLU A 215 6.24 37.31 -1.09
C GLU A 215 5.74 35.85 -0.95
N TYR A 216 5.57 35.35 0.28
CA TYR A 216 4.99 34.03 0.52
C TYR A 216 3.55 33.92 0.03
N ARG A 217 2.70 34.93 0.29
CA ARG A 217 1.33 34.98 -0.25
C ARG A 217 1.30 34.96 -1.78
N SER A 218 2.19 35.73 -2.42
CA SER A 218 2.30 35.71 -3.88
C SER A 218 2.77 34.36 -4.41
N ASN A 219 3.69 33.68 -3.71
CA ASN A 219 4.17 32.35 -4.10
C ASN A 219 3.09 31.28 -3.91
N GLU A 220 2.28 31.38 -2.86
CA GLU A 220 1.11 30.52 -2.62
C GLU A 220 0.08 30.67 -3.75
N GLU A 221 -0.22 31.90 -4.16
CA GLU A 221 -1.11 32.17 -5.29
C GLU A 221 -0.58 31.59 -6.61
N ASP A 222 0.72 31.71 -6.89
CA ASP A 222 1.36 31.12 -8.08
C ASP A 222 1.32 29.59 -8.05
N LEU A 223 1.61 28.97 -6.89
CA LEU A 223 1.49 27.53 -6.70
C LEU A 223 0.05 27.04 -6.90
N LYS A 224 -0.94 27.78 -6.43
CA LYS A 224 -2.36 27.47 -6.64
C LYS A 224 -2.76 27.50 -8.11
N ILE A 225 -2.28 28.49 -8.86
CA ILE A 225 -2.52 28.58 -10.31
C ILE A 225 -1.84 27.41 -11.03
N LYS A 226 -0.60 27.06 -10.67
CA LYS A 226 0.11 25.91 -11.22
C LYS A 226 -0.61 24.60 -10.92
N LEU A 227 -1.10 24.41 -9.69
CA LEU A 227 -1.87 23.23 -9.29
C LEU A 227 -3.12 23.09 -10.17
N HIS A 228 -3.92 24.15 -10.31
CA HIS A 228 -5.11 24.12 -11.16
C HIS A 228 -4.80 23.86 -12.64
N TYR A 229 -3.67 24.34 -13.15
CA TYR A 229 -3.21 24.01 -14.49
C TYR A 229 -2.90 22.52 -14.62
N THR A 230 -2.15 21.96 -13.66
CA THR A 230 -1.80 20.53 -13.66
C THR A 230 -3.00 19.61 -13.47
N GLU A 231 -3.97 19.98 -12.63
CA GLU A 231 -5.24 19.25 -12.46
C GLU A 231 -6.03 19.19 -13.78
N ARG A 232 -6.06 20.31 -14.52
CA ARG A 232 -6.72 20.36 -15.82
C ARG A 232 -5.99 19.53 -16.88
N GLU A 233 -4.66 19.54 -16.87
CA GLU A 233 -3.84 18.71 -17.74
C GLU A 233 -4.07 17.23 -17.45
N LEU A 234 -4.12 16.84 -16.17
CA LEU A 234 -4.48 15.48 -15.72
C LEU A 234 -5.85 15.07 -16.22
N TYR A 235 -6.87 15.92 -16.06
CA TYR A 235 -8.22 15.65 -16.57
C TYR A 235 -8.23 15.40 -18.08
N CYS A 236 -7.52 16.22 -18.86
CA CYS A 236 -7.42 16.02 -20.31
C CYS A 236 -6.67 14.74 -20.67
N MET A 237 -5.64 14.38 -19.90
CA MET A 237 -4.89 13.13 -20.10
C MET A 237 -5.72 11.91 -19.73
N GLU A 238 -6.57 11.98 -18.71
CA GLU A 238 -7.50 10.93 -18.31
C GLU A 238 -8.52 10.64 -19.43
N GLU A 239 -9.15 11.68 -20.00
CA GLU A 239 -10.07 11.55 -21.15
C GLU A 239 -9.36 10.94 -22.37
N LEU A 240 -8.11 11.36 -22.65
CA LEU A 240 -7.32 10.78 -23.73
C LEU A 240 -6.96 9.31 -23.47
N MET A 241 -6.67 8.96 -22.22
CA MET A 241 -6.36 7.59 -21.82
C MET A 241 -7.58 6.68 -21.99
N GLU A 242 -8.77 7.14 -21.60
CA GLU A 242 -10.03 6.42 -21.80
C GLU A 242 -10.27 6.13 -23.30
N ILE A 243 -10.11 7.14 -24.16
CA ILE A 243 -10.25 6.97 -25.62
C ILE A 243 -9.19 5.99 -26.17
N CYS A 244 -7.96 6.02 -25.67
CA CYS A 244 -6.91 5.10 -26.10
C CYS A 244 -7.23 3.65 -25.68
N LEU A 245 -7.74 3.45 -24.48
CA LEU A 245 -8.15 2.13 -23.98
C LEU A 245 -9.35 1.58 -24.75
N GLU A 246 -10.35 2.42 -25.03
CA GLU A 246 -11.51 2.03 -25.84
C GLU A 246 -11.07 1.57 -27.24
N ARG A 247 -10.22 2.37 -27.92
CA ARG A 247 -9.68 2.00 -29.24
C ARG A 247 -8.81 0.75 -29.21
N ALA A 248 -8.02 0.56 -28.15
CA ALA A 248 -7.20 -0.64 -27.99
C ALA A 248 -8.09 -1.88 -27.86
N PHE A 249 -9.15 -1.81 -27.06
CA PHE A 249 -10.12 -2.89 -26.90
C PHE A 249 -10.87 -3.20 -28.22
N GLU A 250 -11.27 -2.17 -28.97
CA GLU A 250 -11.87 -2.35 -30.31
C GLU A 250 -10.91 -3.02 -31.29
N ALA A 251 -9.63 -2.64 -31.27
CA ALA A 251 -8.60 -3.21 -32.13
C ALA A 251 -8.32 -4.68 -31.76
N GLU A 252 -8.26 -5.01 -30.46
CA GLU A 252 -8.08 -6.38 -29.98
C GLU A 252 -9.26 -7.28 -30.37
N ASN A 253 -10.49 -6.80 -30.19
CA ASN A 253 -11.69 -7.52 -30.63
C ASN A 253 -11.70 -7.75 -32.16
N SER A 254 -11.30 -6.74 -32.93
CA SER A 254 -11.17 -6.86 -34.38
C SER A 254 -10.10 -7.87 -34.78
N ALA A 255 -8.97 -7.91 -34.06
CA ALA A 255 -7.90 -8.87 -34.28
C ALA A 255 -8.35 -10.30 -33.97
N GLU A 256 -9.06 -10.53 -32.86
CA GLU A 256 -9.60 -11.85 -32.51
C GLU A 256 -10.61 -12.34 -33.56
N LEU A 257 -11.49 -11.45 -34.04
CA LEU A 257 -12.43 -11.77 -35.12
C LEU A 257 -11.72 -12.16 -36.42
N LEU A 258 -10.71 -11.39 -36.83
CA LEU A 258 -9.88 -11.72 -38.00
C LEU A 258 -9.10 -13.02 -37.81
N GLN A 259 -8.59 -13.29 -36.61
CA GLN A 259 -7.93 -14.55 -36.27
C GLN A 259 -8.89 -15.74 -36.30
N GLY A 260 -10.15 -15.53 -35.89
CA GLY A 260 -11.23 -16.51 -36.05
C GLY A 260 -11.47 -16.83 -37.53
N ILE A 261 -11.63 -15.81 -38.37
CA ILE A 261 -11.81 -15.97 -39.82
C ILE A 261 -10.60 -16.65 -40.46
N ALA A 262 -9.37 -16.26 -40.07
CA ALA A 262 -8.15 -16.86 -40.59
C ALA A 262 -8.04 -18.34 -40.23
N ARG A 263 -8.40 -18.74 -39.00
CA ARG A 263 -8.45 -20.15 -38.59
C ARG A 263 -9.48 -20.94 -39.39
N GLU A 264 -10.67 -20.37 -39.62
CA GLU A 264 -11.71 -21.01 -40.44
C GLU A 264 -11.27 -21.21 -41.90
N LEU A 265 -10.68 -20.17 -42.51
CA LEU A 265 -10.13 -20.22 -43.86
C LEU A 265 -8.99 -21.22 -43.99
N ALA A 266 -8.09 -21.29 -42.99
CA ALA A 266 -7.03 -22.29 -42.95
C ALA A 266 -7.60 -23.71 -42.90
N GLY A 267 -8.64 -23.95 -42.08
CA GLY A 267 -9.34 -25.23 -42.04
C GLY A 267 -9.97 -25.60 -43.40
N LYS A 268 -10.63 -24.64 -44.05
CA LYS A 268 -11.19 -24.82 -45.41
C LYS A 268 -10.11 -25.13 -46.44
N LEU A 269 -8.96 -24.44 -46.39
CA LEU A 269 -7.84 -24.68 -47.29
C LEU A 269 -7.24 -26.08 -47.10
N GLN A 270 -7.06 -26.52 -45.86
CA GLN A 270 -6.58 -27.87 -45.55
C GLN A 270 -7.53 -28.94 -46.11
N LEU A 271 -8.85 -28.75 -45.98
CA LEU A 271 -9.84 -29.64 -46.56
C LEU A 271 -9.75 -29.70 -48.09
N VAL A 272 -9.63 -28.54 -48.75
CA VAL A 272 -9.45 -28.47 -50.21
C VAL A 272 -8.15 -29.16 -50.64
N GLN A 273 -7.06 -28.96 -49.89
CA GLN A 273 -5.78 -29.60 -50.17
C GLN A 273 -5.86 -31.12 -50.04
N LEU A 274 -6.57 -31.62 -49.03
CA LEU A 274 -6.83 -33.06 -48.87
C LEU A 274 -7.68 -33.63 -50.02
N ASN A 275 -8.71 -32.88 -50.46
CA ASN A 275 -9.53 -33.25 -51.62
C ASN A 275 -8.74 -33.23 -52.94
N LEU A 276 -7.83 -32.28 -53.11
CA LEU A 276 -6.98 -32.21 -54.30
C LEU A 276 -6.00 -33.39 -54.32
N ASN A 277 -5.40 -33.72 -53.18
CA ASN A 277 -4.48 -34.86 -53.05
C ASN A 277 -5.19 -36.19 -53.35
N SER A 278 -6.42 -36.38 -52.86
CA SER A 278 -7.20 -37.60 -53.17
C SER A 278 -7.60 -37.66 -54.65
N SER A 279 -7.98 -36.52 -55.25
CA SER A 279 -8.24 -36.43 -56.68
C SER A 279 -7.01 -36.73 -57.53
N LEU A 280 -5.85 -36.20 -57.16
CA LEU A 280 -4.59 -36.43 -57.86
C LEU A 280 -4.16 -37.90 -57.77
N HIS A 281 -4.38 -38.54 -56.62
CA HIS A 281 -4.13 -39.97 -56.47
C HIS A 281 -5.03 -40.80 -57.39
N ARG A 282 -6.33 -40.46 -57.46
CA ARG A 282 -7.29 -41.10 -58.37
C ARG A 282 -6.97 -40.86 -59.85
N GLU A 283 -6.47 -39.68 -60.20
CA GLU A 283 -5.99 -39.38 -61.54
C GLU A 283 -4.77 -40.24 -61.89
N HIS A 284 -3.80 -40.35 -60.97
CA HIS A 284 -2.63 -41.21 -61.16
C HIS A 284 -3.02 -42.67 -61.39
N GLU A 285 -3.97 -43.20 -60.62
CA GLU A 285 -4.52 -44.55 -60.80
C GLU A 285 -5.15 -44.71 -62.20
N MET A 286 -5.97 -43.76 -62.64
CA MET A 286 -6.57 -43.81 -63.99
C MET A 286 -5.54 -43.70 -65.10
N ARG A 287 -4.50 -42.87 -64.95
CA ARG A 287 -3.40 -42.76 -65.92
C ARG A 287 -2.63 -44.07 -66.02
N PHE A 288 -2.33 -44.71 -64.88
CA PHE A 288 -1.69 -46.02 -64.84
C PHE A 288 -2.51 -47.07 -65.58
N ASN A 289 -3.83 -47.13 -65.32
CA ASN A 289 -4.74 -48.05 -66.00
C ASN A 289 -4.82 -47.77 -67.51
N LEU A 290 -4.79 -46.51 -67.94
CA LEU A 290 -4.81 -46.15 -69.37
C LEU A 290 -3.52 -46.58 -70.07
N GLU A 291 -2.37 -46.35 -69.43
CA GLU A 291 -1.06 -46.74 -69.95
C GLU A 291 -0.95 -48.27 -70.08
N GLU A 292 -1.44 -49.01 -69.08
CA GLU A 292 -1.57 -50.47 -69.14
C GLU A 292 -2.44 -50.92 -70.33
N ASN A 293 -3.61 -50.30 -70.53
CA ASN A 293 -4.49 -50.61 -71.66
C ASN A 293 -3.84 -50.28 -73.02
N MET A 294 -3.10 -49.18 -73.12
CA MET A 294 -2.36 -48.83 -74.34
C MET A 294 -1.27 -49.86 -74.69
N MET A 295 -0.62 -50.47 -73.69
CA MET A 295 0.34 -51.55 -73.93
C MET A 295 -0.33 -52.85 -74.40
N GLN A 296 -1.61 -53.09 -74.07
CA GLN A 296 -2.37 -54.25 -74.51
C GLN A 296 -2.96 -54.09 -75.93
N LEU A 297 -3.25 -52.85 -76.35
CA LEU A 297 -3.83 -52.50 -77.66
C LEU A 297 -3.12 -53.10 -78.89
N PRO A 298 -1.77 -53.10 -79.02
CA PRO A 298 -1.11 -53.69 -80.19
C PRO A 298 -1.30 -55.20 -80.32
N ALA A 299 -1.52 -55.92 -79.20
CA ALA A 299 -1.83 -57.35 -79.24
C ALA A 299 -3.25 -57.60 -79.75
N GLU A 300 -4.20 -56.73 -79.40
CA GLU A 300 -5.60 -56.79 -79.85
C GLU A 300 -5.74 -56.34 -81.31
N GLU A 301 -5.01 -55.32 -81.75
CA GLU A 301 -4.98 -54.83 -83.12
C GLU A 301 -4.37 -55.87 -84.09
N ALA A 302 -3.31 -56.56 -83.68
CA ALA A 302 -2.75 -57.69 -84.43
C ALA A 302 -3.72 -58.87 -84.57
N ALA A 303 -4.62 -59.09 -83.59
CA ALA A 303 -5.67 -60.10 -83.70
C ALA A 303 -6.75 -59.71 -84.71
N ARG A 304 -7.07 -58.41 -84.79
CA ARG A 304 -8.08 -57.85 -85.71
C ARG A 304 -7.60 -57.83 -87.16
N GLU A 305 -6.33 -57.52 -87.41
CA GLU A 305 -5.75 -57.50 -88.76
C GLU A 305 -5.73 -58.90 -89.43
N ARG A 306 -5.51 -59.94 -88.63
CA ARG A 306 -5.61 -61.35 -89.08
C ARG A 306 -7.02 -61.69 -89.57
N LEU A 307 -8.06 -61.22 -88.89
CA LEU A 307 -9.46 -61.44 -89.30
C LEU A 307 -9.79 -60.74 -90.63
N THR A 308 -9.28 -59.54 -90.87
CA THR A 308 -9.54 -58.80 -92.12
C THR A 308 -8.91 -59.44 -93.35
N SER A 309 -7.72 -60.04 -93.22
CA SER A 309 -7.06 -60.73 -94.33
C SER A 309 -7.84 -61.96 -94.83
N SER A 310 -8.44 -62.73 -93.91
CA SER A 310 -9.30 -63.88 -94.23
C SER A 310 -10.55 -63.51 -95.03
N HIS A 311 -11.02 -62.25 -94.94
CA HIS A 311 -12.25 -61.81 -95.59
C HIS A 311 -12.03 -61.41 -97.07
N ALA A 312 -10.81 -61.03 -97.46
CA ALA A 312 -10.47 -60.65 -98.83
C ALA A 312 -10.34 -61.88 -99.76
N GLU A 313 -9.84 -63.00 -99.24
CA GLU A 313 -9.65 -64.25 -100.01
C GLU A 313 -10.98 -64.87 -100.49
N LEU A 314 -12.08 -64.59 -99.82
CA LEU A 314 -13.41 -65.10 -100.14
C LEU A 314 -14.03 -64.40 -101.37
N ASN A 315 -13.61 -63.15 -101.64
CA ASN A 315 -14.22 -62.30 -102.66
C ASN A 315 -13.70 -62.60 -104.09
N ASP A 316 -12.45 -63.05 -104.23
CA ASP A 316 -11.84 -63.35 -105.53
C ASP A 316 -12.38 -64.65 -106.17
N MET A 317 -12.98 -65.54 -105.39
CA MET A 317 -13.54 -66.80 -105.89
C MET A 317 -14.82 -66.62 -106.73
N LEU A 318 -15.56 -65.52 -106.53
CA LEU A 318 -16.85 -65.24 -107.19
C LEU A 318 -16.70 -64.66 -108.61
N SER A 319 -15.58 -64.00 -108.90
CA SER A 319 -15.27 -63.34 -110.18
C SER A 319 -14.98 -64.30 -111.35
N SER A 320 -14.58 -65.54 -111.06
CA SER A 320 -14.07 -66.48 -112.07
C SER A 320 -15.15 -67.20 -112.91
N LYS A 321 -16.45 -67.08 -112.61
CA LYS A 321 -17.48 -67.98 -113.16
C LYS A 321 -18.32 -67.42 -114.32
N GLU A 322 -18.13 -66.15 -114.71
CA GLU A 322 -19.09 -65.44 -115.57
C GLU A 322 -18.72 -65.38 -117.07
N LYS A 323 -17.53 -65.81 -117.50
CA LYS A 323 -17.09 -65.68 -118.91
C LYS A 323 -17.11 -67.00 -119.69
N GLY A 324 -18.30 -67.53 -119.98
CA GLY A 324 -18.43 -68.89 -120.52
C GLY A 324 -19.37 -69.16 -121.71
N LEU A 325 -20.16 -68.21 -122.24
CA LEU A 325 -21.05 -68.51 -123.37
C LEU A 325 -21.35 -67.30 -124.24
N LYS A 326 -20.56 -67.09 -125.32
CA LYS A 326 -21.05 -66.37 -126.51
C LYS A 326 -20.16 -66.55 -127.74
N ALA A 327 -20.45 -67.54 -128.59
CA ALA A 327 -20.01 -67.58 -129.99
C ALA A 327 -20.80 -68.62 -130.81
N SER A 328 -20.89 -68.36 -132.13
CA SER A 328 -21.44 -69.18 -133.25
C SER A 328 -22.92 -68.92 -133.58
N VAL A 329 -23.39 -68.63 -134.81
CA VAL A 329 -22.96 -68.96 -136.20
C VAL A 329 -23.60 -67.97 -137.22
N MET A 330 -23.02 -67.87 -138.43
CA MET A 330 -23.39 -67.09 -139.65
C MET A 330 -23.97 -67.92 -140.84
N GLU A 331 -24.43 -67.21 -141.91
CA GLU A 331 -24.37 -67.51 -143.39
C GLU A 331 -25.35 -68.56 -144.04
N ALA A 332 -25.84 -68.53 -145.33
CA ALA A 332 -25.59 -67.80 -146.60
C ALA A 332 -26.71 -67.94 -147.71
N GLU A 333 -26.59 -67.12 -148.78
CA GLU A 333 -26.84 -67.28 -150.27
C GLU A 333 -28.26 -67.45 -150.93
N GLU A 334 -28.74 -66.57 -151.85
CA GLU A 334 -28.45 -66.27 -153.31
C GLU A 334 -29.07 -67.32 -154.31
N LYS A 335 -29.81 -67.03 -155.40
CA LYS A 335 -29.47 -66.26 -156.63
C LYS A 335 -30.65 -66.25 -157.63
N GLY A 336 -30.99 -65.08 -158.18
CA GLY A 336 -32.02 -64.91 -159.22
C GLY A 336 -31.74 -63.66 -160.05
N ILE A 337 -30.53 -63.62 -160.63
CA ILE A 337 -29.88 -62.41 -161.12
C ILE A 337 -30.09 -62.22 -162.63
N LEU A 338 -31.01 -61.32 -163.01
CA LEU A 338 -30.88 -60.48 -164.21
C LEU A 338 -31.92 -59.33 -164.24
N THR A 339 -33.18 -59.58 -163.86
CA THR A 339 -34.15 -58.50 -163.52
C THR A 339 -33.86 -57.89 -162.15
N SER A 340 -33.12 -58.65 -161.34
CA SER A 340 -32.49 -58.17 -160.14
C SER A 340 -31.39 -57.14 -160.40
N ALA A 341 -30.85 -56.89 -161.60
CA ALA A 341 -29.76 -55.90 -161.70
C ALA A 341 -30.26 -54.46 -161.44
N GLU A 342 -31.48 -54.13 -161.91
CA GLU A 342 -32.12 -52.84 -161.64
C GLU A 342 -32.76 -52.80 -160.25
N ILE A 343 -33.40 -53.90 -159.82
CA ILE A 343 -33.94 -54.03 -158.46
C ILE A 343 -32.82 -54.08 -157.42
N LEU A 344 -31.66 -54.70 -157.70
CA LEU A 344 -30.46 -54.69 -156.85
C LEU A 344 -29.77 -53.33 -156.92
N SER A 345 -29.67 -52.66 -158.07
CA SER A 345 -29.16 -51.28 -158.10
C SER A 345 -30.02 -50.32 -157.27
N LEU A 346 -31.35 -50.45 -157.35
CA LEU A 346 -32.27 -49.69 -156.51
C LEU A 346 -32.24 -50.15 -155.05
N ARG A 347 -32.13 -51.46 -154.77
CA ARG A 347 -32.06 -52.03 -153.41
C ARG A 347 -30.72 -51.77 -152.75
N GLU A 348 -29.62 -51.75 -153.49
CA GLU A 348 -28.28 -51.33 -153.07
C GLU A 348 -28.27 -49.83 -152.82
N LYS A 349 -28.95 -49.01 -153.63
CA LYS A 349 -29.17 -47.58 -153.32
C LYS A 349 -30.02 -47.39 -152.07
N VAL A 350 -31.08 -48.18 -151.89
CA VAL A 350 -31.89 -48.15 -150.67
C VAL A 350 -31.07 -48.60 -149.47
N ILE A 351 -30.30 -49.68 -149.57
CA ILE A 351 -29.39 -50.15 -148.52
C ILE A 351 -28.31 -49.10 -148.24
N ALA A 352 -27.73 -48.46 -149.25
CA ALA A 352 -26.74 -47.40 -149.06
C ALA A 352 -27.35 -46.15 -148.42
N LEU A 353 -28.59 -45.80 -148.76
CA LEU A 353 -29.34 -44.70 -148.13
C LEU A 353 -29.80 -45.08 -146.71
N GLU A 354 -30.16 -46.33 -146.44
CA GLU A 354 -30.48 -46.86 -145.12
C GLU A 354 -29.23 -46.95 -144.23
N GLU A 355 -28.08 -47.32 -144.81
CA GLU A 355 -26.77 -47.26 -144.17
C GLU A 355 -26.40 -45.81 -143.87
N GLN A 356 -26.56 -44.88 -144.83
CA GLN A 356 -26.36 -43.45 -144.59
C GLN A 356 -27.33 -42.88 -143.56
N LEU A 357 -28.59 -43.32 -143.55
CA LEU A 357 -29.59 -42.90 -142.57
C LEU A 357 -29.24 -43.46 -141.19
N ARG A 358 -28.76 -44.71 -141.11
CA ARG A 358 -28.31 -45.33 -139.86
C ARG A 358 -27.03 -44.69 -139.34
N GLU A 359 -26.06 -44.43 -140.20
CA GLU A 359 -24.83 -43.68 -139.91
C GLU A 359 -25.17 -42.26 -139.45
N SER A 360 -26.01 -41.53 -140.18
CA SER A 360 -26.51 -40.20 -139.82
C SER A 360 -27.28 -40.23 -138.50
N ASN A 361 -28.08 -41.27 -138.25
CA ASN A 361 -28.79 -41.45 -136.99
C ASN A 361 -27.83 -41.75 -135.83
N VAL A 362 -26.77 -42.56 -136.04
CA VAL A 362 -25.72 -42.79 -135.05
C VAL A 362 -24.95 -41.50 -134.77
N GLN A 363 -24.59 -40.74 -135.80
CA GLN A 363 -23.95 -39.43 -135.66
C GLN A 363 -24.86 -38.42 -134.96
N LEU A 364 -26.16 -38.42 -135.24
CA LEU A 364 -27.15 -37.59 -134.56
C LEU A 364 -27.30 -38.00 -133.08
N GLN A 365 -27.32 -39.29 -132.78
CA GLN A 365 -27.37 -39.77 -131.39
C GLN A 365 -26.05 -39.46 -130.64
N LEU A 366 -24.89 -39.56 -131.30
CA LEU A 366 -23.61 -39.13 -130.74
C LEU A 366 -23.57 -37.62 -130.51
N ALA A 367 -24.03 -36.81 -131.47
CA ALA A 367 -24.14 -35.36 -131.31
C ALA A 367 -25.14 -34.98 -130.22
N LYS A 368 -26.26 -35.71 -130.10
CA LYS A 368 -27.27 -35.51 -129.05
C LYS A 368 -26.72 -35.84 -127.67
N THR A 369 -26.10 -37.01 -127.50
CA THR A 369 -25.45 -37.39 -126.22
C THR A 369 -24.28 -36.46 -125.89
N SER A 370 -23.52 -35.99 -126.88
CA SER A 370 -22.49 -34.97 -126.71
C SER A 370 -23.06 -33.61 -126.31
N ALA A 371 -24.19 -33.20 -126.89
CA ALA A 371 -24.86 -31.94 -126.53
C ALA A 371 -25.47 -32.01 -125.12
N GLU A 372 -26.09 -33.13 -124.77
CA GLU A 372 -26.65 -33.39 -123.42
C GLU A 372 -25.56 -33.42 -122.35
N THR A 373 -24.44 -34.11 -122.61
CA THR A 373 -23.28 -34.11 -121.70
C THR A 373 -22.64 -32.74 -121.57
N SER A 374 -22.50 -31.99 -122.68
CA SER A 374 -22.01 -30.61 -122.64
C SER A 374 -22.97 -29.67 -121.89
N GLN A 375 -24.29 -29.84 -122.04
CA GLN A 375 -25.30 -29.05 -121.34
C GLN A 375 -25.32 -29.36 -119.85
N GLN A 376 -25.15 -30.63 -119.47
CA GLN A 376 -25.01 -31.05 -118.07
C GLN A 376 -23.71 -30.52 -117.46
N GLN A 377 -22.59 -30.56 -118.18
CA GLN A 377 -21.34 -29.93 -117.74
C GLN A 377 -21.49 -28.42 -117.56
N GLN A 378 -22.19 -27.74 -118.49
CA GLN A 378 -22.44 -26.31 -118.39
C GLN A 378 -23.33 -25.96 -117.18
N SER A 379 -24.34 -26.77 -116.87
CA SER A 379 -25.17 -26.55 -115.67
C SER A 379 -24.41 -26.82 -114.37
N THR A 380 -23.53 -27.83 -114.34
CA THR A 380 -22.61 -28.06 -113.21
C THR A 380 -21.67 -26.88 -113.01
N LEU A 381 -21.01 -26.40 -114.07
CA LEU A 381 -20.14 -25.23 -113.99
C LEU A 381 -20.87 -23.96 -113.55
N GLN A 382 -22.11 -23.74 -113.99
CA GLN A 382 -22.92 -22.61 -113.52
C GLN A 382 -23.27 -22.71 -112.03
N SER A 383 -23.59 -23.91 -111.55
CA SER A 383 -23.81 -24.16 -110.12
C SER A 383 -22.54 -23.88 -109.31
N ASP A 384 -21.38 -24.35 -109.79
CA ASP A 384 -20.09 -24.15 -109.12
C ASP A 384 -19.68 -22.67 -109.10
N LEU A 385 -19.93 -21.94 -110.19
CA LEU A 385 -19.71 -20.48 -110.25
C LEU A 385 -20.59 -19.74 -109.25
N TYR A 386 -21.87 -20.11 -109.14
CA TYR A 386 -22.79 -19.51 -108.18
C TYR A 386 -22.36 -19.80 -106.72
N GLN A 387 -21.92 -21.01 -106.43
CA GLN A 387 -21.35 -21.36 -105.13
C GLN A 387 -20.09 -20.53 -104.83
N MET A 388 -19.19 -20.39 -105.80
CA MET A 388 -17.96 -19.62 -105.64
C MET A 388 -18.23 -18.12 -105.46
N GLU A 389 -19.24 -17.57 -106.14
CA GLU A 389 -19.68 -16.18 -105.97
C GLU A 389 -20.25 -15.92 -104.56
N ASN A 390 -21.07 -16.85 -104.04
CA ASN A 390 -21.56 -16.78 -102.65
C ASN A 390 -20.41 -16.80 -101.62
N VAL A 391 -19.40 -17.65 -101.84
CA VAL A 391 -18.20 -17.68 -100.98
C VAL A 391 -17.43 -16.37 -101.08
N MET A 392 -17.29 -15.82 -102.29
CA MET A 392 -16.59 -14.55 -102.51
C MET A 392 -17.28 -13.38 -101.80
N GLU A 393 -18.62 -13.29 -101.89
CA GLU A 393 -19.38 -12.26 -101.20
C GLU A 393 -19.30 -12.42 -99.67
N GLY A 394 -19.35 -13.67 -99.18
CA GLY A 394 -19.13 -13.98 -97.76
C GLY A 394 -17.74 -13.57 -97.27
N LEU A 395 -16.70 -13.84 -98.07
CA LEU A 395 -15.32 -13.42 -97.77
C LEU A 395 -15.18 -11.90 -97.80
N LYS A 396 -15.80 -11.21 -98.76
CA LYS A 396 -15.80 -9.75 -98.84
C LYS A 396 -16.44 -9.12 -97.61
N ALA A 397 -17.58 -9.64 -97.15
CA ALA A 397 -18.23 -9.20 -95.93
C ALA A 397 -17.37 -9.48 -94.68
N ASN A 398 -16.65 -10.61 -94.63
CA ASN A 398 -15.68 -10.90 -93.58
C ASN A 398 -14.51 -9.91 -93.57
N VAL A 399 -13.97 -9.56 -94.74
CA VAL A 399 -12.87 -8.59 -94.88
C VAL A 399 -13.29 -7.22 -94.35
N LEU A 400 -14.46 -6.71 -94.74
CA LEU A 400 -14.97 -5.42 -94.23
C LEU A 400 -15.19 -5.44 -92.71
N ARG A 401 -15.65 -6.56 -92.15
CA ARG A 401 -15.76 -6.72 -90.69
C ARG A 401 -14.40 -6.79 -90.00
N ALA A 402 -13.39 -7.39 -90.63
CA ALA A 402 -12.04 -7.46 -90.09
C ALA A 402 -11.36 -6.09 -90.14
N GLU A 403 -11.54 -5.35 -91.24
CA GLU A 403 -11.02 -4.00 -91.44
C GLU A 403 -11.59 -3.02 -90.42
N SER A 404 -12.92 -2.97 -90.25
CA SER A 404 -13.55 -2.14 -89.21
C SER A 404 -13.10 -2.50 -87.78
N LYS A 405 -12.86 -3.78 -87.49
CA LYS A 405 -12.27 -4.19 -86.20
C LYS A 405 -10.83 -3.72 -86.04
N ALA A 406 -10.02 -3.78 -87.10
CA ALA A 406 -8.65 -3.31 -87.09
C ALA A 406 -8.59 -1.79 -86.89
N GLU A 407 -9.40 -1.02 -87.61
CA GLU A 407 -9.52 0.43 -87.44
C GLU A 407 -9.95 0.81 -86.00
N SER A 408 -10.93 0.08 -85.44
CA SER A 408 -11.36 0.30 -84.04
C SER A 408 -10.25 -0.01 -83.04
N ALA A 409 -9.47 -1.07 -83.27
CA ALA A 409 -8.33 -1.42 -82.43
C ALA A 409 -7.20 -0.38 -82.53
N GLU A 410 -6.92 0.12 -83.73
CA GLU A 410 -5.94 1.18 -83.97
C GLU A 410 -6.36 2.48 -83.26
N ALA A 411 -7.62 2.88 -83.35
CA ALA A 411 -8.15 4.03 -82.63
C ALA A 411 -7.92 3.89 -81.11
N LYS A 412 -8.28 2.74 -80.51
CA LYS A 412 -8.06 2.46 -79.09
C LYS A 412 -6.59 2.46 -78.70
N TYR A 413 -5.70 1.97 -79.57
CA TYR A 413 -4.26 2.00 -79.33
C TYR A 413 -3.72 3.43 -79.34
N THR A 414 -4.16 4.28 -80.28
CA THR A 414 -3.75 5.69 -80.31
C THR A 414 -4.23 6.46 -79.08
N GLU A 415 -5.44 6.18 -78.58
CA GLU A 415 -5.97 6.76 -77.34
C GLU A 415 -5.18 6.29 -76.11
N SER A 416 -4.94 4.98 -75.98
CA SER A 416 -4.13 4.40 -74.90
C SER A 416 -2.69 4.93 -74.92
N ARG A 417 -2.12 5.19 -76.12
CA ARG A 417 -0.80 5.82 -76.27
C ARG A 417 -0.81 7.27 -75.76
N LYS A 418 -1.84 8.06 -76.09
CA LYS A 418 -1.99 9.43 -75.59
C LYS A 418 -2.11 9.45 -74.06
N SER A 419 -2.91 8.55 -73.47
CA SER A 419 -3.04 8.42 -72.02
C SER A 419 -1.72 8.01 -71.35
N ASN A 420 -0.99 7.04 -71.93
CA ASN A 420 0.34 6.66 -71.42
C ASN A 420 1.35 7.82 -71.43
N ILE A 421 1.34 8.65 -72.48
CA ILE A 421 2.21 9.83 -72.54
C ILE A 421 1.84 10.81 -71.42
N ALA A 422 0.56 11.11 -71.23
CA ALA A 422 0.08 12.00 -70.18
C ALA A 422 0.42 11.50 -68.76
N LEU A 423 0.22 10.20 -68.48
CA LEU A 423 0.59 9.59 -67.21
C LEU A 423 2.10 9.64 -66.98
N ASN A 424 2.92 9.43 -68.02
CA ASN A 424 4.36 9.52 -67.90
C ASN A 424 4.82 10.95 -67.62
N GLU A 425 4.18 11.96 -68.22
CA GLU A 425 4.41 13.38 -67.89
C GLU A 425 4.03 13.69 -66.44
N GLU A 426 2.90 13.15 -65.95
CA GLU A 426 2.46 13.28 -64.55
C GLU A 426 3.43 12.59 -63.56
N ILE A 427 3.92 11.39 -63.89
CA ILE A 427 4.94 10.68 -63.10
C ILE A 427 6.23 11.49 -63.02
N VAL A 428 6.67 12.11 -64.13
CA VAL A 428 7.85 12.97 -64.15
C VAL A 428 7.62 14.23 -63.29
N PHE A 429 6.44 14.83 -63.36
CA PHE A 429 6.07 15.96 -62.50
C PHE A 429 6.08 15.60 -61.01
N LEU A 430 5.47 14.47 -60.63
CA LEU A 430 5.46 13.97 -59.25
C LEU A 430 6.88 13.65 -58.76
N ARG A 431 7.70 12.99 -59.58
CA ARG A 431 9.11 12.68 -59.27
C ARG A 431 9.94 13.95 -59.04
N ASN A 432 9.66 15.04 -59.76
CA ASN A 432 10.37 16.31 -59.60
C ASN A 432 9.86 17.15 -58.42
N SER A 433 8.68 16.84 -57.87
CA SER A 433 8.09 17.50 -56.68
C SER A 433 8.52 16.88 -55.33
N GLU A 434 9.24 15.76 -55.36
CA GLU A 434 9.66 14.98 -54.19
C GLU A 434 10.82 15.52 -53.33
N PRO A 435 11.83 16.29 -53.80
CA PRO A 435 12.99 16.61 -52.96
C PRO A 435 12.66 17.59 -51.81
N GLU A 436 11.74 18.53 -52.02
CA GLU A 436 11.26 19.44 -50.98
C GLU A 436 10.35 18.73 -49.98
N LYS A 437 9.47 17.85 -50.44
CA LYS A 437 8.61 17.03 -49.55
C LYS A 437 9.43 16.03 -48.73
N ARG A 438 10.41 15.35 -49.33
CA ARG A 438 11.32 14.44 -48.61
C ARG A 438 12.16 15.17 -47.59
N SER A 439 12.75 16.30 -47.93
CA SER A 439 13.54 17.09 -46.96
C SER A 439 12.69 17.66 -45.83
N LEU A 440 11.43 18.01 -46.10
CA LEU A 440 10.48 18.45 -45.07
C LEU A 440 10.02 17.29 -44.18
N LEU A 441 9.75 16.11 -44.75
CA LEU A 441 9.45 14.89 -43.98
C LEU A 441 10.66 14.44 -43.14
N GLU A 442 11.86 14.48 -43.70
CA GLU A 442 13.10 14.10 -43.01
C GLU A 442 13.37 15.06 -41.83
N ARG A 443 13.12 16.36 -42.01
CA ARG A 443 13.22 17.36 -40.93
C ARG A 443 12.18 17.10 -39.84
N ARG A 444 10.91 16.86 -40.22
CA ARG A 444 9.83 16.52 -39.28
C ARG A 444 10.12 15.22 -38.52
N TYR A 445 10.67 14.22 -39.21
CA TYR A 445 11.07 12.95 -38.60
C TYR A 445 12.20 13.15 -37.58
N LYS A 446 13.24 13.92 -37.94
CA LYS A 446 14.33 14.25 -37.01
C LYS A 446 13.83 15.05 -35.80
N GLU A 447 12.97 16.04 -36.02
CA GLU A 447 12.34 16.85 -34.96
C GLU A 447 11.47 15.98 -34.03
N SER A 448 10.63 15.11 -34.60
CA SER A 448 9.82 14.16 -33.82
C SER A 448 10.70 13.17 -33.05
N ASN A 449 11.79 12.68 -33.63
CA ASN A 449 12.73 11.80 -32.96
C ASN A 449 13.43 12.51 -31.79
N THR A 450 13.82 13.79 -31.95
CA THR A 450 14.38 14.56 -30.82
C THR A 450 13.37 14.82 -29.70
N GLN A 451 12.09 15.03 -30.04
CA GLN A 451 11.03 15.16 -29.04
C GLN A 451 10.77 13.85 -28.31
N LEU A 452 10.81 12.72 -29.01
CA LEU A 452 10.69 11.39 -28.40
C LEU A 452 11.83 11.10 -27.43
N GLU A 453 13.08 11.38 -27.82
CA GLU A 453 14.23 11.19 -26.94
C GLU A 453 14.17 12.12 -25.71
N HIS A 454 13.72 13.36 -25.87
CA HIS A 454 13.47 14.25 -24.72
C HIS A 454 12.34 13.72 -23.81
N ALA A 455 11.25 13.22 -24.38
CA ALA A 455 10.16 12.63 -23.61
C ALA A 455 10.60 11.37 -22.86
N LYS A 456 11.44 10.52 -23.47
CA LYS A 456 12.05 9.35 -22.80
C LYS A 456 12.95 9.76 -21.66
N ALA A 457 13.89 10.70 -21.90
CA ALA A 457 14.77 11.19 -20.83
C ALA A 457 13.96 11.83 -19.69
N SER A 458 12.87 12.53 -20.00
CA SER A 458 11.95 13.07 -19.00
C SER A 458 11.19 11.97 -18.23
N ALA A 459 10.80 10.88 -18.90
CA ALA A 459 10.13 9.74 -18.26
C ALA A 459 11.10 8.97 -17.36
N GLU A 460 12.33 8.72 -17.82
CA GLU A 460 13.40 8.10 -17.03
C GLU A 460 13.74 8.94 -15.78
N ALA A 461 13.85 10.26 -15.92
CA ALA A 461 14.06 11.14 -14.78
C ALA A 461 12.88 11.11 -13.77
N LEU A 462 11.65 10.93 -14.26
CA LEU A 462 10.46 10.80 -13.42
C LEU A 462 10.42 9.44 -12.70
N GLU A 463 10.81 8.36 -13.38
CA GLU A 463 10.97 7.03 -12.80
C GLU A 463 12.04 7.02 -11.70
N GLU A 464 13.18 7.67 -11.94
CA GLU A 464 14.22 7.85 -10.92
C GLU A 464 13.70 8.64 -9.71
N GLN A 465 12.97 9.74 -9.94
CA GLN A 465 12.33 10.50 -8.86
C GLN A 465 11.33 9.64 -8.07
N GLN A 466 10.52 8.82 -8.75
CA GLN A 466 9.57 7.91 -8.12
C GLN A 466 10.30 6.86 -7.27
N ASN A 467 11.40 6.28 -7.77
CA ASN A 467 12.20 5.31 -7.04
C ASN A 467 12.84 5.92 -5.78
N VAL A 468 13.34 7.16 -5.86
CA VAL A 468 13.87 7.89 -4.69
C VAL A 468 12.76 8.14 -3.66
N LEU A 469 11.56 8.53 -4.11
CA LEU A 469 10.41 8.70 -3.21
C LEU A 469 10.01 7.39 -2.53
N TYR A 470 9.99 6.27 -3.26
CA TYR A 470 9.71 4.96 -2.66
C TYR A 470 10.76 4.52 -1.65
N ALA A 471 12.04 4.76 -1.92
CA ALA A 471 13.12 4.52 -0.95
C ALA A 471 12.91 5.35 0.33
N ALA A 472 12.64 6.65 0.19
CA ALA A 472 12.37 7.53 1.33
C ALA A 472 11.12 7.10 2.13
N ILE A 473 10.05 6.66 1.45
CA ILE A 473 8.86 6.11 2.12
C ILE A 473 9.20 4.84 2.90
N THR A 474 10.02 3.96 2.33
CA THR A 474 10.45 2.72 2.98
C THR A 474 11.27 3.01 4.23
N ASP A 475 12.17 3.99 4.17
CA ASP A 475 12.97 4.44 5.32
C ASP A 475 12.08 5.03 6.43
N MET A 476 11.10 5.87 6.06
CA MET A 476 10.12 6.41 7.01
C MET A 476 9.27 5.30 7.65
N GLN A 477 8.87 4.28 6.89
CA GLN A 477 8.13 3.14 7.42
C GLN A 477 8.96 2.36 8.46
N SER A 478 10.24 2.13 8.17
CA SER A 478 11.15 1.48 9.12
C SER A 478 11.31 2.31 10.41
N MET A 479 11.42 3.63 10.29
CA MET A 479 11.52 4.53 11.44
C MET A 479 10.23 4.53 12.27
N ILE A 480 9.06 4.54 11.63
CA ILE A 480 7.77 4.44 12.31
C ILE A 480 7.68 3.13 13.09
N GLU A 481 8.14 2.01 12.52
CA GLU A 481 8.09 0.72 13.18
C GLU A 481 9.03 0.65 14.40
N ASP A 482 10.24 1.22 14.30
CA ASP A 482 11.15 1.36 15.46
C ASP A 482 10.58 2.28 16.55
N LEU A 483 9.98 3.41 16.16
CA LEU A 483 9.31 4.33 17.09
C LEU A 483 8.14 3.65 17.79
N LYS A 484 7.31 2.87 17.09
CA LYS A 484 6.23 2.08 17.72
C LYS A 484 6.80 1.10 18.75
N ALA A 485 7.86 0.37 18.41
CA ALA A 485 8.49 -0.56 19.33
C ALA A 485 9.05 0.13 20.58
N LYS A 486 9.66 1.31 20.41
CA LYS A 486 10.13 2.16 21.53
C LYS A 486 8.98 2.66 22.40
N VAL A 487 7.87 3.08 21.80
CA VAL A 487 6.65 3.50 22.52
C VAL A 487 6.08 2.35 23.34
N SER A 488 5.89 1.16 22.77
CA SER A 488 5.40 0.00 23.53
C SER A 488 6.32 -0.39 24.69
N LYS A 489 7.65 -0.23 24.52
CA LYS A 489 8.61 -0.47 25.60
C LYS A 489 8.57 0.62 26.68
N ALA A 490 8.32 1.88 26.31
CA ALA A 490 8.16 2.96 27.26
C ALA A 490 6.85 2.83 28.06
N GLU A 491 5.76 2.48 27.38
CA GLU A 491 4.43 2.25 27.96
C GLU A 491 4.47 1.13 29.01
N SER A 492 5.03 -0.03 28.67
CA SER A 492 5.19 -1.13 29.65
C SER A 492 6.09 -0.75 30.85
N ARG A 493 7.08 0.13 30.68
CA ARG A 493 7.85 0.68 31.80
C ARG A 493 7.04 1.66 32.64
N ALA A 494 6.23 2.51 32.02
CA ALA A 494 5.35 3.44 32.70
C ALA A 494 4.30 2.68 33.53
N GLU A 495 3.66 1.64 32.99
CA GLU A 495 2.74 0.77 33.72
C GLU A 495 3.43 0.08 34.92
N ASN A 496 4.66 -0.40 34.75
CA ASN A 496 5.45 -0.97 35.85
C ASN A 496 5.83 0.08 36.91
N ALA A 497 6.12 1.32 36.51
CA ALA A 497 6.37 2.41 37.45
C ALA A 497 5.09 2.81 38.19
N GLU A 498 3.96 2.88 37.50
CA GLU A 498 2.64 3.17 38.07
C GLU A 498 2.25 2.13 39.11
N SER A 499 2.38 0.83 38.79
CA SER A 499 2.13 -0.26 39.75
C SER A 499 3.05 -0.24 40.98
N LYS A 500 4.30 0.22 40.84
CA LYS A 500 5.17 0.45 42.01
C LYS A 500 4.75 1.65 42.83
N CYS A 501 4.32 2.74 42.18
CA CYS A 501 3.83 3.94 42.85
C CYS A 501 2.52 3.67 43.61
N THR A 502 1.60 2.88 43.04
CA THR A 502 0.37 2.48 43.74
C THR A 502 0.70 1.67 44.99
N LEU A 503 1.58 0.66 44.89
CA LEU A 503 2.04 -0.12 46.05
C LEU A 503 2.73 0.74 47.13
N LEU A 504 3.59 1.68 46.73
CA LEU A 504 4.21 2.62 47.67
C LEU A 504 3.18 3.55 48.33
N THR A 505 2.13 3.93 47.61
CA THR A 505 1.05 4.77 48.14
C THR A 505 0.22 3.99 49.16
N GLU A 506 -0.13 2.73 48.86
CA GLU A 506 -0.83 1.83 49.77
C GLU A 506 -0.03 1.61 51.06
N THR A 507 1.25 1.26 50.95
CA THR A 507 2.12 1.07 52.13
C THR A 507 2.32 2.35 52.95
N ASN A 508 2.43 3.52 52.31
CA ASN A 508 2.48 4.81 53.03
C ASN A 508 1.16 5.11 53.76
N LEU A 509 0.02 4.72 53.19
CA LEU A 509 -1.28 4.87 53.83
C LEU A 509 -1.35 3.99 55.08
N GLU A 510 -0.95 2.71 54.98
CA GLU A 510 -0.86 1.79 56.11
C GLU A 510 0.05 2.33 57.24
N LEU A 511 1.25 2.82 56.89
CA LEU A 511 2.18 3.40 57.86
C LEU A 511 1.61 4.67 58.52
N ASN A 512 0.88 5.51 57.79
CA ASN A 512 0.22 6.68 58.35
C ASN A 512 -0.91 6.30 59.32
N GLU A 513 -1.67 5.25 59.03
CA GLU A 513 -2.68 4.70 59.94
C GLU A 513 -2.01 4.20 61.24
N GLU A 514 -0.92 3.45 61.14
CA GLU A 514 -0.15 2.99 62.31
C GLU A 514 0.40 4.15 63.15
N LEU A 515 0.96 5.18 62.50
CA LEU A 515 1.43 6.40 63.17
C LEU A 515 0.27 7.13 63.87
N GLY A 516 -0.91 7.17 63.25
CA GLY A 516 -2.14 7.70 63.84
C GLY A 516 -2.51 6.94 65.13
N CYS A 517 -2.51 5.60 65.09
CA CYS A 517 -2.76 4.76 66.26
C CYS A 517 -1.76 5.02 67.39
N LEU A 518 -0.45 5.10 67.06
CA LEU A 518 0.59 5.38 68.05
C LEU A 518 0.46 6.76 68.67
N ARG A 519 0.11 7.77 67.87
CA ARG A 519 -0.13 9.14 68.35
C ARG A 519 -1.33 9.18 69.32
N GLY A 520 -2.43 8.52 68.97
CA GLY A 520 -3.60 8.41 69.86
C GLY A 520 -3.26 7.71 71.19
N ARG A 521 -2.42 6.67 71.15
CA ARG A 521 -1.92 6.01 72.37
C ARG A 521 -1.04 6.94 73.22
N LEU A 522 -0.18 7.74 72.59
CA LEU A 522 0.68 8.70 73.26
C LEU A 522 -0.17 9.77 73.96
N GLU A 523 -1.15 10.34 73.27
CA GLU A 523 -2.07 11.35 73.83
C GLU A 523 -2.86 10.79 75.03
N TYR A 524 -3.31 9.53 74.96
CA TYR A 524 -3.91 8.85 76.10
C TYR A 524 -2.96 8.73 77.30
N LEU A 525 -1.70 8.35 77.07
CA LEU A 525 -0.70 8.25 78.14
C LEU A 525 -0.34 9.62 78.72
N GLU A 526 -0.25 10.65 77.88
CA GLU A 526 0.04 12.02 78.29
C GLU A 526 -1.08 12.60 79.17
N THR A 527 -2.34 12.42 78.76
CA THR A 527 -3.50 12.84 79.57
C THR A 527 -3.57 12.06 80.90
N SER A 528 -3.30 10.76 80.89
CA SER A 528 -3.20 9.95 82.10
C SER A 528 -2.09 10.46 83.03
N LEU A 529 -0.90 10.75 82.48
CA LEU A 529 0.22 11.31 83.23
C LEU A 529 -0.15 12.65 83.89
N HIS A 530 -0.73 13.59 83.14
CA HIS A 530 -1.19 14.87 83.69
C HIS A 530 -2.24 14.70 84.79
N GLN A 531 -3.17 13.77 84.64
CA GLN A 531 -4.15 13.46 85.69
C GLN A 531 -3.46 12.92 86.96
N THR A 532 -2.52 11.99 86.83
CA THR A 532 -1.77 11.44 87.97
C THR A 532 -0.90 12.49 88.67
N GLU A 533 -0.28 13.40 87.89
CA GLU A 533 0.52 14.49 88.44
C GLU A 533 -0.36 15.51 89.16
N GLY A 534 -1.51 15.87 88.58
CA GLY A 534 -2.53 16.68 89.26
C GLY A 534 -2.98 16.08 90.59
N ALA A 535 -3.22 14.76 90.62
CA ALA A 535 -3.57 14.03 91.84
C ALA A 535 -2.44 14.02 92.88
N LYS A 536 -1.17 13.84 92.45
CA LYS A 536 0.01 13.97 93.31
C LYS A 536 0.11 15.35 93.93
N ILE A 537 -0.02 16.42 93.13
CA ILE A 537 0.04 17.81 93.60
C ILE A 537 -1.07 18.08 94.61
N ALA A 538 -2.30 17.61 94.35
CA ALA A 538 -3.42 17.75 95.29
C ALA A 538 -3.13 17.02 96.61
N THR A 539 -2.61 15.80 96.55
CA THR A 539 -2.23 15.01 97.73
C THR A 539 -1.10 15.68 98.51
N ALA A 540 -0.09 16.21 97.83
CA ALA A 540 1.01 16.95 98.46
C ALA A 540 0.53 18.22 99.18
N LYS A 541 -0.40 18.98 98.57
CA LYS A 541 -1.04 20.14 99.21
C LYS A 541 -1.79 19.75 100.48
N ASP A 542 -2.59 18.69 100.43
CA ASP A 542 -3.34 18.15 101.56
C ASP A 542 -2.41 17.66 102.70
N ILE A 543 -1.32 16.95 102.36
CA ILE A 543 -0.25 16.61 103.32
C ILE A 543 0.36 17.88 103.95
N GLY A 544 0.63 18.93 103.15
CA GLY A 544 1.14 20.20 103.64
C GLY A 544 0.20 20.86 104.66
N ILE A 545 -1.11 20.87 104.38
CA ILE A 545 -2.14 21.38 105.29
C ILE A 545 -2.15 20.56 106.59
N ARG A 546 -2.22 19.23 106.50
CA ARG A 546 -2.17 18.33 107.67
C ARG A 546 -0.91 18.53 108.50
N THR A 547 0.25 18.65 107.85
CA THR A 547 1.54 18.86 108.50
C THR A 547 1.56 20.17 109.28
N LYS A 548 1.01 21.26 108.72
CA LYS A 548 0.88 22.54 109.40
C LYS A 548 0.00 22.44 110.65
N ILE A 549 -1.16 21.79 110.55
CA ILE A 549 -2.06 21.56 111.69
C ILE A 549 -1.36 20.76 112.80
N ILE A 550 -0.65 19.70 112.44
CA ILE A 550 0.12 18.89 113.38
C ILE A 550 1.21 19.74 114.05
N SER A 551 1.96 20.52 113.26
CA SER A 551 3.01 21.42 113.78
C SER A 551 2.44 22.43 114.78
N ASP A 552 1.30 23.07 114.47
CA ASP A 552 0.63 24.01 115.37
C ASP A 552 0.17 23.33 116.68
N LEU A 553 -0.34 22.10 116.59
CA LEU A 553 -0.73 21.31 117.76
C LEU A 553 0.48 20.93 118.63
N VAL A 554 1.59 20.50 118.00
CA VAL A 554 2.84 20.18 118.69
C VAL A 554 3.41 21.42 119.40
N MET A 555 3.36 22.58 118.75
CA MET A 555 3.79 23.85 119.35
C MET A 555 2.92 24.22 120.57
N LYS A 556 1.60 24.09 120.47
CA LYS A 556 0.68 24.28 121.62
C LYS A 556 0.97 23.30 122.75
N LEU A 557 1.19 22.02 122.44
CA LEU A 557 1.56 21.00 123.42
C LEU A 557 2.91 21.32 124.10
N ALA A 558 3.88 21.84 123.36
CA ALA A 558 5.18 22.25 123.90
C ALA A 558 5.06 23.42 124.87
N LEU A 559 4.26 24.45 124.54
CA LEU A 559 3.98 25.58 125.44
C LEU A 559 3.26 25.13 126.72
N GLU A 560 2.27 24.24 126.60
CA GLU A 560 1.59 23.66 127.77
C GLU A 560 2.55 22.82 128.63
N ARG A 561 3.44 22.05 128.00
CA ARG A 561 4.49 21.30 128.70
C ARG A 561 5.41 22.23 129.48
N GLU A 562 5.83 23.34 128.88
CA GLU A 562 6.67 24.36 129.54
C GLU A 562 5.93 25.04 130.71
N ARG A 563 4.67 25.44 130.50
CA ARG A 563 3.80 26.00 131.55
C ARG A 563 3.66 25.03 132.74
N LEU A 564 3.38 23.75 132.47
CA LEU A 564 3.29 22.71 133.50
C LEU A 564 4.62 22.51 134.23
N GLN A 565 5.75 22.49 133.51
CA GLN A 565 7.08 22.41 134.12
C GLN A 565 7.38 23.61 135.04
N PHE A 566 6.96 24.82 134.66
CA PHE A 566 7.10 26.01 135.51
C PHE A 566 6.26 25.87 136.79
N GLN A 567 5.01 25.40 136.67
CA GLN A 567 4.14 25.13 137.82
C GLN A 567 4.72 24.05 138.75
N ILE A 568 5.22 22.94 138.19
CA ILE A 568 5.89 21.87 138.94
C ILE A 568 7.12 22.42 139.67
N SER A 569 7.93 23.24 139.00
CA SER A 569 9.12 23.86 139.60
C SER A 569 8.76 24.82 140.74
N ALA A 570 7.70 25.62 140.58
CA ALA A 570 7.20 26.51 141.61
C ALA A 570 6.65 25.76 142.83
N LEU A 571 5.86 24.71 142.61
CA LEU A 571 5.39 23.80 143.67
C LEU A 571 6.55 23.10 144.38
N THR A 572 7.56 22.63 143.63
CA THR A 572 8.77 22.01 144.18
C THR A 572 9.53 22.97 145.11
N LYS A 573 9.69 24.24 144.71
CA LYS A 573 10.28 25.29 145.57
C LYS A 573 9.44 25.53 146.83
N LYS A 574 8.11 25.64 146.71
CA LYS A 574 7.20 25.79 147.85
C LYS A 574 7.30 24.59 148.80
N ASN A 575 7.31 23.36 148.28
CA ASN A 575 7.48 22.14 149.06
C ASN A 575 8.84 22.13 149.77
N LYS A 576 9.92 22.58 149.13
CA LYS A 576 11.23 22.75 149.77
C LYS A 576 11.18 23.75 150.93
N VAL A 577 10.50 24.88 150.78
CA VAL A 577 10.32 25.87 151.86
C VAL A 577 9.46 25.33 153.00
N LEU A 578 8.39 24.58 152.70
CA LEU A 578 7.56 23.92 153.71
C LEU A 578 8.36 22.85 154.47
N LEU A 579 9.17 22.05 153.77
CA LEU A 579 10.08 21.09 154.39
C LEU A 579 11.06 21.79 155.34
N GLU A 580 11.68 22.89 154.92
CA GLU A 580 12.56 23.70 155.78
C GLU A 580 11.81 24.38 156.94
N LYS A 581 10.54 24.78 156.76
CA LYS A 581 9.67 25.25 157.86
C LYS A 581 9.32 24.13 158.85
N CYS A 582 9.10 22.90 158.38
CA CYS A 582 8.92 21.73 159.25
C CYS A 582 10.21 21.42 160.02
N LYS A 583 11.40 21.62 159.42
CA LYS A 583 12.69 21.47 160.12
C LYS A 583 12.97 22.57 161.15
N ARG A 584 12.39 23.78 161.02
CA ARG A 584 12.58 24.91 161.98
C ARG A 584 11.59 24.93 163.15
N LYS A 585 10.63 24.00 163.21
CA LYS A 585 9.76 23.76 164.37
C LYS A 585 10.02 22.35 164.90
N GLY A 586 11.06 22.21 165.72
CA GLY A 586 11.26 21.06 166.60
C GLY A 586 12.68 20.53 166.62
N ASP A 587 13.46 20.94 167.62
CA ASP A 587 14.41 20.04 168.27
C ASP A 587 13.74 19.48 169.55
N ALA A 588 13.92 18.18 169.79
CA ALA A 588 13.28 17.30 170.79
C ALA A 588 11.81 16.89 170.45
N HIS A 589 11.42 15.61 170.37
CA HIS A 589 11.75 14.46 171.22
C HIS A 589 11.73 13.13 170.43
N ILE A 590 12.66 12.21 170.73
CA ILE A 590 12.77 10.84 170.18
C ILE A 590 11.78 9.90 170.92
N PRO A 591 11.24 8.83 170.29
CA PRO A 591 11.65 7.48 170.71
C PRO A 591 11.90 6.47 169.57
N LYS A 592 12.71 5.48 169.93
CA LYS A 592 13.35 4.38 169.20
C LYS A 592 12.43 3.28 168.62
N SER A 593 13.00 2.61 167.60
CA SER A 593 12.89 1.17 167.21
C SER A 593 11.53 0.68 166.68
N TYR A 594 11.43 -0.17 165.65
CA TYR A 594 12.01 -1.52 165.53
C TYR A 594 12.29 -1.95 164.07
N LYS A 595 13.33 -2.80 163.93
CA LYS A 595 13.61 -3.92 162.99
C LYS A 595 12.97 -3.95 161.58
N GLY A 596 13.81 -4.29 160.58
CA GLY A 596 13.43 -4.71 159.21
C GLY A 596 12.62 -6.02 159.15
N PRO A 597 12.45 -6.70 157.98
CA PRO A 597 13.49 -6.91 156.96
C PRO A 597 13.01 -6.90 155.47
N GLN A 598 13.98 -7.05 154.55
CA GLN A 598 13.96 -7.89 153.32
C GLN A 598 12.67 -7.99 152.46
N ASN A 599 12.73 -7.61 151.17
CA ASN A 599 13.10 -8.50 150.04
C ASN A 599 12.64 -7.93 148.68
N GLY A 600 13.49 -8.14 147.65
CA GLY A 600 13.14 -8.35 146.23
C GLY A 600 12.57 -7.15 145.48
N THR A 601 12.85 -6.86 144.22
CA THR A 601 13.40 -7.62 143.08
C THR A 601 13.67 -6.51 142.04
N GLU A 602 14.91 -6.24 141.65
CA GLU A 602 15.55 -6.71 140.41
C GLU A 602 14.92 -6.19 139.10
N LEU A 603 15.81 -6.00 138.11
CA LEU A 603 15.60 -5.66 136.68
C LEU A 603 15.49 -4.16 136.39
N GLY A 604 16.33 -3.52 135.57
CA GLY A 604 17.22 -4.01 134.52
C GLY A 604 17.01 -3.14 133.26
N PHE A 605 18.07 -2.47 132.79
CA PHE A 605 18.20 -1.84 131.46
C PHE A 605 17.89 -2.88 130.34
N PRO A 606 17.64 -2.56 129.04
CA PRO A 606 18.44 -1.59 128.24
C PRO A 606 17.83 -1.01 126.94
N LYS A 607 18.71 -0.34 126.16
CA LYS A 607 18.67 -0.02 124.72
C LYS A 607 18.25 -1.19 123.82
N SER A 608 17.59 -0.90 122.68
CA SER A 608 17.97 -1.43 121.36
C SER A 608 17.24 -0.72 120.21
N SER A 609 17.94 -0.60 119.08
CA SER A 609 17.42 -0.34 117.74
C SER A 609 16.84 -1.62 117.09
N ILE A 610 16.28 -1.46 115.88
CA ILE A 610 16.02 -2.44 114.78
C ILE A 610 14.53 -2.77 114.51
N ASP A 611 14.10 -2.24 113.35
CA ASP A 611 13.32 -2.80 112.24
C ASP A 611 11.97 -3.53 112.39
N ALA A 612 11.24 -3.38 111.28
CA ALA A 612 10.13 -4.15 110.73
C ALA A 612 8.73 -3.82 111.25
N LEU A 613 7.95 -3.17 110.39
CA LEU A 613 6.56 -3.52 110.09
C LEU A 613 6.24 -3.06 108.67
N THR A 614 6.40 -4.00 107.73
CA THR A 614 5.85 -3.99 106.39
C THR A 614 4.54 -4.76 106.47
N GLU A 615 3.39 -4.11 106.30
CA GLU A 615 2.11 -4.80 106.05
C GLU A 615 1.33 -4.09 104.95
N SER A 616 1.35 -4.75 103.79
CA SER A 616 0.30 -4.99 102.79
C SER A 616 -0.91 -4.04 102.67
N SER A 617 -1.13 -3.56 101.44
CA SER A 617 -2.41 -3.79 100.75
C SER A 617 -2.15 -3.83 99.24
N ALA A 618 -2.07 -5.04 98.70
CA ALA A 618 -2.17 -5.32 97.27
C ALA A 618 -3.65 -5.51 96.94
N THR A 619 -4.14 -4.81 95.91
CA THR A 619 -5.36 -5.19 95.20
C THR A 619 -4.99 -5.55 93.79
N ASP A 620 -5.03 -6.86 93.54
CA ASP A 620 -5.17 -7.47 92.23
C ASP A 620 -6.39 -6.89 91.50
N PHE A 621 -6.23 -6.54 90.23
CA PHE A 621 -7.31 -6.66 89.26
C PHE A 621 -6.77 -7.28 87.97
N GLN A 622 -7.60 -8.18 87.46
CA GLN A 622 -7.27 -9.29 86.58
C GLN A 622 -7.07 -8.84 85.12
N VAL A 623 -6.14 -9.53 84.46
CA VAL A 623 -6.02 -9.60 83.01
C VAL A 623 -7.15 -10.48 82.49
N GLU A 624 -8.02 -9.93 81.65
CA GLU A 624 -8.90 -10.71 80.78
C GLU A 624 -8.49 -10.52 79.32
N LYS A 625 -8.11 -11.66 78.74
CA LYS A 625 -7.64 -11.89 77.39
C LYS A 625 -8.86 -12.07 76.49
N LEU A 626 -9.00 -11.24 75.45
CA LEU A 626 -9.85 -11.56 74.30
C LEU A 626 -9.08 -11.31 73.01
N ALA A 627 -8.89 -12.40 72.27
CA ALA A 627 -8.44 -12.44 70.90
C ALA A 627 -9.57 -11.96 69.98
N ALA A 628 -9.22 -11.28 68.90
CA ALA A 628 -10.10 -11.08 67.75
C ALA A 628 -9.28 -11.25 66.47
N ASP A 629 -9.90 -12.00 65.58
CA ASP A 629 -9.34 -12.64 64.40
C ASP A 629 -8.92 -11.68 63.29
N VAL A 630 -7.83 -12.07 62.63
CA VAL A 630 -7.52 -11.72 61.24
C VAL A 630 -8.33 -12.64 60.32
N PRO A 631 -8.82 -12.15 59.18
CA PRO A 631 -8.66 -12.96 57.99
C PRO A 631 -8.03 -12.15 56.85
N ALA A 632 -6.88 -12.63 56.41
CA ALA A 632 -6.32 -12.39 55.10
C ALA A 632 -7.20 -13.10 54.05
N SER A 633 -7.35 -12.48 52.88
CA SER A 633 -7.86 -13.14 51.68
C SER A 633 -7.03 -12.69 50.48
N ASP A 634 -5.95 -13.43 50.22
CA ASP A 634 -5.39 -13.56 48.88
C ASP A 634 -6.30 -14.45 48.03
N LYS A 635 -6.63 -14.00 46.82
CA LYS A 635 -6.91 -14.90 45.70
C LYS A 635 -6.28 -14.39 44.41
N SER A 636 -5.20 -15.10 44.08
CA SER A 636 -4.48 -15.22 42.84
C SER A 636 -5.35 -15.81 41.70
N THR A 637 -5.20 -15.21 40.52
CA THR A 637 -4.73 -15.84 39.26
C THR A 637 -5.65 -16.75 38.43
N GLU A 638 -5.72 -16.35 37.14
CA GLU A 638 -5.88 -17.06 35.86
C GLU A 638 -6.76 -18.32 35.72
N MET A 639 -7.54 -18.34 34.63
CA MET A 639 -7.74 -19.55 33.85
C MET A 639 -7.67 -19.23 32.35
N THR A 640 -6.89 -20.07 31.70
CA THR A 640 -6.44 -20.16 30.32
C THR A 640 -7.49 -20.58 29.29
N ALA A 641 -7.15 -20.25 28.05
CA ALA A 641 -7.44 -20.87 26.76
C ALA A 641 -7.99 -22.32 26.70
N SER A 642 -8.75 -22.59 25.63
CA SER A 642 -8.57 -23.83 24.83
C SER A 642 -9.25 -23.74 23.46
N THR A 643 -8.46 -24.08 22.45
CA THR A 643 -8.75 -24.35 21.03
C THR A 643 -9.03 -25.86 20.84
N GLU A 644 -9.52 -26.23 19.64
CA GLU A 644 -9.57 -27.58 19.02
C GLU A 644 -10.74 -28.50 19.48
N GLU A 645 -11.41 -29.33 18.66
CA GLU A 645 -11.18 -29.84 17.30
C GLU A 645 -12.48 -30.52 16.73
N SER A 646 -12.60 -30.52 15.40
CA SER A 646 -13.09 -31.57 14.47
C SER A 646 -14.22 -32.57 14.84
N SER A 647 -15.23 -32.68 13.95
CA SER A 647 -15.78 -33.97 13.47
C SER A 647 -16.77 -33.76 12.31
N GLY A 648 -16.50 -34.36 11.15
CA GLY A 648 -17.31 -34.27 9.93
C GLY A 648 -18.55 -35.19 9.86
N ALA A 649 -19.50 -34.81 9.00
CA ALA A 649 -20.52 -35.67 8.39
C ALA A 649 -20.98 -35.04 7.05
N GLY A 650 -21.19 -35.89 6.03
CA GLY A 650 -21.30 -35.55 4.60
C GLY A 650 -22.53 -34.77 4.10
N PRO A 651 -22.67 -34.61 2.76
CA PRO A 651 -23.34 -33.46 2.16
C PRO A 651 -24.86 -33.69 2.06
N LYS A 652 -25.62 -32.76 2.62
CA LYS A 652 -27.03 -32.55 2.29
C LYS A 652 -27.11 -31.49 1.20
N MET A 653 -27.84 -31.80 0.13
CA MET A 653 -28.35 -30.83 -0.84
C MET A 653 -29.09 -29.74 -0.07
N GLU A 654 -28.54 -28.52 -0.07
CA GLU A 654 -29.27 -27.32 0.33
C GLU A 654 -29.36 -26.38 -0.87
N THR A 655 -30.60 -26.15 -1.23
CA THR A 655 -31.13 -25.13 -2.14
C THR A 655 -30.56 -23.77 -1.74
N TRP A 656 -29.76 -23.14 -2.58
CA TRP A 656 -29.29 -21.78 -2.32
C TRP A 656 -30.40 -20.78 -2.64
N ALA A 657 -30.87 -20.11 -1.59
CA ALA A 657 -31.70 -18.93 -1.69
C ALA A 657 -30.90 -17.77 -2.31
N VAL A 658 -31.45 -17.17 -3.35
CA VAL A 658 -30.95 -15.90 -3.92
C VAL A 658 -31.24 -14.78 -2.91
N PRO A 659 -30.26 -13.94 -2.52
CA PRO A 659 -30.55 -12.75 -1.73
C PRO A 659 -31.28 -11.73 -2.59
N THR A 660 -32.61 -11.64 -2.46
CA THR A 660 -33.38 -10.50 -2.97
C THR A 660 -33.27 -9.35 -1.98
N TYR A 661 -32.34 -8.43 -2.22
CA TYR A 661 -32.43 -7.06 -1.71
C TYR A 661 -32.35 -6.11 -2.91
N TRP A 662 -33.51 -5.64 -3.36
CA TRP A 662 -33.62 -4.49 -4.26
C TRP A 662 -34.36 -3.39 -3.49
N PRO A 663 -33.85 -2.13 -3.44
CA PRO A 663 -34.55 -1.04 -2.77
C PRO A 663 -35.93 -0.78 -3.42
N PRO A 664 -36.95 -0.39 -2.63
CA PRO A 664 -38.30 -0.18 -3.15
C PRO A 664 -38.37 1.15 -3.89
N GLY A 665 -38.70 1.15 -5.19
CA GLY A 665 -38.98 2.40 -5.90
C GLY A 665 -38.91 2.45 -7.42
N PHE A 666 -39.18 1.39 -8.18
CA PHE A 666 -39.37 1.51 -9.65
C PHE A 666 -40.41 0.51 -10.17
N PRO A 667 -41.43 0.94 -10.94
CA PRO A 667 -42.40 0.02 -11.53
C PRO A 667 -41.83 -0.62 -12.80
N ILE A 668 -41.54 -1.93 -12.74
CA ILE A 668 -41.13 -2.70 -13.92
C ILE A 668 -42.39 -3.02 -14.74
N SER A 669 -42.46 -2.45 -15.95
CA SER A 669 -43.53 -2.71 -16.92
C SER A 669 -43.48 -4.15 -17.45
N HIS A 670 -44.66 -4.75 -17.66
CA HIS A 670 -44.87 -6.10 -18.18
C HIS A 670 -44.21 -6.35 -19.56
N HIS A 671 -43.76 -5.30 -20.25
CA HIS A 671 -42.99 -5.39 -21.50
C HIS A 671 -41.55 -5.91 -21.29
N HIS A 672 -40.94 -5.67 -20.12
CA HIS A 672 -39.55 -6.09 -19.83
C HIS A 672 -39.42 -7.61 -19.69
N LEU A 673 -40.42 -8.26 -19.09
CA LEU A 673 -40.47 -9.72 -18.98
C LEU A 673 -40.65 -10.41 -20.33
N HIS A 674 -41.34 -9.76 -21.28
CA HIS A 674 -41.59 -10.32 -22.61
C HIS A 674 -40.35 -10.27 -23.51
N LEU A 675 -39.51 -9.23 -23.39
CA LEU A 675 -38.24 -9.14 -24.13
C LEU A 675 -37.19 -10.15 -23.61
N CYS A 676 -37.09 -10.34 -22.29
CA CYS A 676 -36.18 -11.33 -21.72
C CYS A 676 -36.59 -12.77 -22.09
N SER A 677 -37.88 -13.07 -22.17
CA SER A 677 -38.38 -14.38 -22.60
C SER A 677 -38.12 -14.64 -24.10
N ALA A 678 -38.26 -13.62 -24.94
CA ALA A 678 -38.02 -13.72 -26.38
C ALA A 678 -36.53 -13.94 -26.74
N LEU A 679 -35.60 -13.33 -25.99
CA LEU A 679 -34.15 -13.54 -26.15
C LEU A 679 -33.70 -14.95 -25.74
N ILE A 680 -34.39 -15.58 -24.80
CA ILE A 680 -34.09 -16.94 -24.32
C ILE A 680 -34.59 -18.02 -25.29
N SER A 681 -35.59 -17.74 -26.12
CA SER A 681 -36.26 -18.73 -26.98
C SER A 681 -35.82 -18.75 -28.44
N GLY A 682 -34.72 -18.07 -28.79
CA GLY A 682 -33.97 -18.28 -30.04
C GLY A 682 -34.79 -18.14 -31.33
N SER A 683 -35.85 -17.33 -31.31
CA SER A 683 -36.74 -17.13 -32.45
C SER A 683 -37.02 -15.65 -32.62
N VAL A 684 -36.31 -15.02 -33.56
CA VAL A 684 -36.82 -14.06 -34.56
C VAL A 684 -35.63 -13.42 -35.29
N SER A 685 -35.65 -13.55 -36.62
CA SER A 685 -34.84 -12.82 -37.59
C SER A 685 -35.15 -11.32 -37.52
N GLU A 686 -34.18 -10.46 -37.85
CA GLU A 686 -34.33 -8.99 -37.92
C GLU A 686 -35.72 -8.54 -38.42
N PRO A 687 -36.32 -7.55 -37.74
CA PRO A 687 -36.32 -6.25 -38.40
C PRO A 687 -36.15 -5.04 -37.46
N GLU A 688 -35.71 -3.95 -38.08
CA GLU A 688 -35.74 -2.54 -37.68
C GLU A 688 -36.60 -2.20 -36.45
N LEU A 689 -35.98 -1.58 -35.43
CA LEU A 689 -36.67 -0.79 -34.41
C LEU A 689 -36.11 0.64 -34.38
N PRO A 690 -36.96 1.65 -34.13
CA PRO A 690 -36.68 3.05 -34.41
C PRO A 690 -35.96 3.75 -33.26
N ILE A 691 -35.17 4.74 -33.66
CA ILE A 691 -34.53 5.76 -32.83
C ILE A 691 -35.61 6.54 -32.06
N ILE A 692 -35.85 6.23 -30.79
CA ILE A 692 -36.25 7.22 -29.76
C ILE A 692 -35.76 6.69 -28.39
N LEU A 693 -34.61 7.16 -27.93
CA LEU A 693 -34.31 7.26 -26.50
C LEU A 693 -33.90 8.70 -26.23
N ASP A 694 -34.70 9.34 -25.39
CA ASP A 694 -34.57 10.71 -24.95
C ASP A 694 -33.31 10.88 -24.07
N LYS A 695 -32.72 12.07 -24.12
CA LYS A 695 -31.50 12.41 -23.36
C LYS A 695 -31.81 12.36 -21.87
N GLY A 696 -31.40 11.31 -21.17
CA GLY A 696 -31.61 11.30 -19.72
C GLY A 696 -31.07 10.16 -18.89
N ASP A 697 -30.61 9.03 -19.44
CA ASP A 697 -30.13 7.93 -18.60
C ASP A 697 -29.04 7.10 -19.30
N TRP A 698 -27.79 7.49 -19.10
CA TRP A 698 -26.62 6.71 -19.52
C TRP A 698 -26.43 5.43 -18.69
N GLN A 699 -26.93 5.41 -17.45
CA GLN A 699 -26.79 4.28 -16.53
C GLN A 699 -27.61 3.04 -16.96
N THR A 700 -28.75 3.19 -17.61
CA THR A 700 -29.59 2.04 -18.03
C THR A 700 -29.03 1.32 -19.25
N ALA A 701 -28.36 2.04 -20.15
CA ALA A 701 -27.68 1.44 -21.30
C ALA A 701 -26.42 0.65 -20.87
N GLU A 702 -25.72 1.17 -19.88
CA GLU A 702 -24.52 0.56 -19.32
C GLU A 702 -24.85 -0.72 -18.53
N ILE A 703 -25.94 -0.72 -17.75
CA ILE A 703 -26.42 -1.91 -17.02
C ILE A 703 -26.92 -3.01 -17.97
N LEU A 704 -27.57 -2.64 -19.09
CA LEU A 704 -28.00 -3.60 -20.12
C LEU A 704 -26.79 -4.18 -20.89
N SER A 705 -25.79 -3.37 -21.20
CA SER A 705 -24.53 -3.81 -21.82
C SER A 705 -23.73 -4.75 -20.92
N LEU A 706 -23.60 -4.41 -19.63
CA LEU A 706 -22.96 -5.25 -18.61
C LEU A 706 -23.72 -6.56 -18.39
N SER A 707 -25.05 -6.53 -18.35
CA SER A 707 -25.86 -7.75 -18.19
C SER A 707 -25.74 -8.69 -19.38
N VAL A 708 -25.69 -8.16 -20.61
CA VAL A 708 -25.49 -8.97 -21.83
C VAL A 708 -24.06 -9.53 -21.89
N ARG A 709 -23.04 -8.76 -21.49
CA ARG A 709 -21.64 -9.25 -21.42
C ARG A 709 -21.45 -10.32 -20.34
N PHE A 710 -22.05 -10.14 -19.16
CA PHE A 710 -21.93 -11.09 -18.05
C PHE A 710 -22.62 -12.43 -18.34
N PHE A 711 -23.77 -12.40 -19.03
CA PHE A 711 -24.49 -13.62 -19.42
C PHE A 711 -23.77 -14.40 -20.53
N ARG A 712 -23.10 -13.70 -21.45
CA ARG A 712 -22.36 -14.32 -22.56
C ARG A 712 -21.02 -14.91 -22.13
N SER A 713 -20.39 -14.37 -21.08
CA SER A 713 -19.13 -14.88 -20.53
C SER A 713 -19.32 -16.13 -19.63
N SER A 714 -20.54 -16.41 -19.16
CA SER A 714 -20.80 -17.44 -18.15
C SER A 714 -21.30 -18.78 -18.69
N PHE A 715 -21.65 -18.87 -19.98
CA PHE A 715 -22.17 -20.10 -20.61
C PHE A 715 -21.35 -20.52 -21.83
N HIS A 716 -20.30 -21.30 -21.61
CA HIS A 716 -19.72 -22.17 -22.64
C HIS A 716 -20.64 -23.39 -22.81
N LEU A 717 -21.56 -23.32 -23.78
CA LEU A 717 -22.28 -24.49 -24.27
C LEU A 717 -21.50 -25.12 -25.44
N PRO A 718 -21.19 -26.42 -25.41
CA PRO A 718 -20.60 -27.10 -26.55
C PRO A 718 -21.63 -27.22 -27.69
N PRO A 719 -21.20 -27.27 -28.96
CA PRO A 719 -22.12 -27.49 -30.06
C PRO A 719 -22.69 -28.91 -29.99
N LEU A 720 -24.01 -29.03 -29.87
CA LEU A 720 -24.73 -30.27 -30.16
C LEU A 720 -24.64 -30.55 -31.66
N ALA A 721 -24.32 -31.80 -32.00
CA ALA A 721 -24.30 -32.33 -33.36
C ALA A 721 -25.68 -32.39 -34.01
#